data_AF-A0AAD8DSF0-F1
#
_entry.id   AF-A0AAD8DSF0-F1
#
_cell.length_a   1.000
_cell.length_b   1.000
_cell.length_c   1.000
_cell.angle_alpha   90.00
_cell.angle_beta   90.00
_cell.angle_gamma   90.00
#
_symmetry.space_group_name_H-M   'P 1'
#
loop_
_entity.id
_entity.type
_entity.pdbx_description
1 polymer ?
#
loop_
_entity_poly.entity_id
_entity_poly.type
_entity_poly.pdbx_seq_one_letter_code
_entity_poly.pdbx_strand_id
1 'polypeptide(L)'
;MGGRVENVGILAMELYFPSQYVDQTELEKFDEVSTGKYTVGLGQLKMGFCSDREDIHSICMTALHRLIEKNNINLHDIGRLEVGTETIIDKSKSVKTYLMTLFAEQGATDIEGIDTTNACYGGTAALFNAVNWVESSSWDGRKAIVVAGDIAVYGKGPARPTGGAGAVAMLIGPGAPLVLDCGVRASYMTHAYDFYKPDLSSEFPLVDGKLSIKCYLSALDNCYNLYCKKMRRIEPDFRGLLSLDGMLFHCPYSKLVQKSLARVCFNDFLNASPEQREKQFPGLSKFSSYKLEDTYFDRDVEKAFMTYSQALFDEKTKPSLYIAKNVGNMYTPSLYGGLASYLISKSPEQLIGKKFGLFSYGSGLASTMYSINICNDMSVGSKLAKLLNSLNATVSLLNERQCVEPSKFSDIMDNRTMNYHTAPYQPSGSIDVLFPASNLQRPKIAAKMKFFVAFAALVALTVAVPLGKPVNSDLDLLESIVAAINSPSTDPATAALLEEQLAGIINAISPIDVGPVIIPEEAVIQPEPIAVGPAIVPEDIVIQPEPISIGPALVPPKPDGGAVVGPVVPSPVVVGDIPAGTSPLVQIIVNVNDAAPVEAAPVIVRPEPVATLPIVDRPTPVQVVDAAPEPVHIVDEAPEPVQVVEVAPVPVEPVQIGVPVLPEAAVVLPEQLN
;
A
#
# COMPACT_ATOMS: atom_id res chain seq x y z
N MET A 1 -3.93 -9.92 -35.36
CA MET A 1 -3.08 -9.00 -34.58
C MET A 1 -3.92 -7.76 -34.30
N GLY A 2 -4.53 -7.65 -33.12
CA GLY A 2 -5.21 -6.42 -32.71
C GLY A 2 -4.17 -5.34 -32.40
N GLY A 3 -4.47 -4.09 -32.72
CA GLY A 3 -3.59 -2.96 -32.41
C GLY A 3 -3.33 -2.83 -30.90
N ARG A 4 -2.24 -2.16 -30.53
CA ARG A 4 -1.91 -1.89 -29.12
C ARG A 4 -3.03 -1.05 -28.49
N VAL A 5 -3.52 -1.47 -27.32
CA VAL A 5 -4.53 -0.72 -26.57
C VAL A 5 -3.94 0.63 -26.16
N GLU A 6 -4.58 1.73 -26.58
CA GLU A 6 -4.05 3.07 -26.36
C GLU A 6 -4.45 3.63 -24.99
N ASN A 7 -3.54 4.43 -24.42
CA ASN A 7 -3.79 5.24 -23.22
C ASN A 7 -4.29 4.44 -22.02
N VAL A 8 -3.70 3.27 -21.76
CA VAL A 8 -4.02 2.44 -20.60
C VAL A 8 -3.52 3.13 -19.32
N GLY A 9 -4.39 3.24 -18.32
CA GLY A 9 -4.02 3.79 -17.04
C GLY A 9 -5.16 3.87 -16.04
N ILE A 10 -5.05 4.78 -15.07
CA ILE A 10 -6.00 4.93 -13.97
C ILE A 10 -7.18 5.79 -14.43
N LEU A 11 -8.35 5.18 -14.55
CA LEU A 11 -9.65 5.78 -14.91
C LEU A 11 -10.31 6.51 -13.74
N ALA A 12 -10.30 5.87 -12.57
CA ALA A 12 -10.88 6.36 -11.34
C ALA A 12 -10.04 5.85 -10.15
N MET A 13 -10.04 6.58 -9.04
CA MET A 13 -9.31 6.22 -7.84
C MET A 13 -10.12 6.65 -6.62
N GLU A 14 -10.14 5.81 -5.59
CA GLU A 14 -10.88 6.05 -4.36
C GLU A 14 -10.06 5.61 -3.15
N LEU A 15 -10.20 6.33 -2.03
CA LEU A 15 -9.40 6.11 -0.83
C LEU A 15 -10.25 5.75 0.38
N TYR A 16 -9.63 5.03 1.28
CA TYR A 16 -10.08 4.83 2.64
C TYR A 16 -8.92 5.07 3.61
N PHE A 17 -9.21 5.75 4.71
CA PHE A 17 -8.35 5.85 5.88
C PHE A 17 -9.27 5.78 7.11
N PRO A 18 -8.81 5.26 8.26
CA PRO A 18 -9.63 5.20 9.46
C PRO A 18 -10.09 6.59 9.91
N SER A 19 -11.25 6.62 10.55
CA SER A 19 -11.89 7.83 11.08
C SER A 19 -11.24 8.36 12.35
N GLN A 20 -10.29 7.63 12.94
CA GLN A 20 -9.58 8.03 14.15
C GLN A 20 -8.10 8.31 13.87
N TYR A 21 -7.51 9.21 14.64
CA TYR A 21 -6.07 9.47 14.60
C TYR A 21 -5.54 9.84 15.98
N VAL A 22 -4.23 9.63 16.19
CA VAL A 22 -3.47 10.20 17.31
C VAL A 22 -2.63 11.38 16.79
N ASP A 23 -2.63 12.50 17.52
CA ASP A 23 -1.83 13.68 17.17
C ASP A 23 -0.36 13.46 17.53
N GLN A 24 0.54 13.78 16.61
CA GLN A 24 1.98 13.53 16.80
C GLN A 24 2.60 14.44 17.85
N THR A 25 2.06 15.65 18.06
CA THR A 25 2.53 16.57 19.11
C THR A 25 2.18 16.03 20.50
N GLU A 26 0.97 15.48 20.64
CA GLU A 26 0.57 14.84 21.90
C GLU A 26 1.30 13.51 22.11
N LEU A 27 1.57 12.76 21.03
CA LEU A 27 2.39 11.55 21.10
C LEU A 27 3.85 11.84 21.47
N GLU A 28 4.43 12.97 21.03
CA GLU A 28 5.77 13.40 21.47
C GLU A 28 5.83 13.58 23.00
N LYS A 29 4.79 14.20 23.59
CA LYS A 29 4.71 14.38 25.04
C LYS A 29 4.52 13.05 25.76
N PHE A 30 3.64 12.19 25.25
CA PHE A 30 3.34 10.89 25.84
C PHE A 30 4.55 9.94 25.83
N ASP A 31 5.35 9.96 24.75
CA ASP A 31 6.56 9.15 24.63
C ASP A 31 7.79 9.79 25.33
N GLU A 32 7.62 10.93 26.01
CA GLU A 32 8.70 11.68 26.69
C GLU A 32 9.88 12.03 25.77
N VAL A 33 9.59 12.41 24.52
CA VAL A 33 10.61 12.81 23.54
C VAL A 33 10.66 14.32 23.34
N SER A 34 11.76 14.81 22.78
CA SER A 34 11.92 16.24 22.50
C SER A 34 10.87 16.75 21.51
N THR A 35 10.33 17.94 21.78
CA THR A 35 9.42 18.65 20.87
C THR A 35 10.00 18.73 19.46
N GLY A 36 9.20 18.39 18.46
CA GLY A 36 9.62 18.38 17.07
C GLY A 36 10.24 17.07 16.60
N LYS A 37 10.47 16.07 17.46
CA LYS A 37 11.06 14.78 17.04
C LYS A 37 10.22 14.10 15.95
N TYR A 38 8.90 14.11 16.08
CA TYR A 38 7.97 13.51 15.13
C TYR A 38 7.47 14.54 14.12
N THR A 39 7.07 15.72 14.60
CA THR A 39 6.48 16.77 13.75
C THR A 39 7.46 17.43 12.79
N VAL A 40 8.75 17.54 13.17
CA VAL A 40 9.82 18.12 12.34
C VAL A 40 10.80 17.04 11.87
N GLY A 41 11.23 16.17 12.79
CA GLY A 41 12.21 15.11 12.53
C GLY A 41 11.68 14.06 11.55
N LEU A 42 10.46 13.55 11.78
CA LEU A 42 9.78 12.67 10.82
C LEU A 42 8.94 13.47 9.80
N GLY A 43 8.49 14.66 10.18
CA GLY A 43 7.61 15.51 9.37
C GLY A 43 6.15 15.06 9.40
N GLN A 44 5.72 14.38 10.47
CA GLN A 44 4.39 13.77 10.62
C GLN A 44 3.50 14.58 11.56
N LEU A 45 2.23 14.79 11.23
CA LEU A 45 1.31 15.59 12.04
C LEU A 45 0.30 14.73 12.80
N LYS A 46 -0.29 13.75 12.11
CA LYS A 46 -1.32 12.86 12.65
C LYS A 46 -1.07 11.45 12.14
N MET A 47 -1.40 10.45 12.95
CA MET A 47 -1.29 9.03 12.58
C MET A 47 -2.66 8.37 12.70
N GLY A 48 -3.21 7.93 11.57
CA GLY A 48 -4.44 7.15 11.52
C GLY A 48 -4.18 5.72 11.93
N PHE A 49 -5.12 5.09 12.62
CA PHE A 49 -4.98 3.72 13.10
C PHE A 49 -6.33 3.01 13.10
N CYS A 50 -6.30 1.68 12.98
CA CYS A 50 -7.47 0.83 13.08
C CYS A 50 -7.67 0.34 14.51
N SER A 51 -8.91 0.30 14.99
CA SER A 51 -9.27 -0.45 16.19
C SER A 51 -9.46 -1.95 15.87
N ASP A 52 -9.99 -2.71 16.82
CA ASP A 52 -10.39 -4.11 16.61
C ASP A 52 -11.59 -4.27 15.66
N ARG A 53 -12.26 -3.17 15.26
CA ARG A 53 -13.36 -3.15 14.29
C ARG A 53 -12.92 -3.15 12.83
N GLU A 54 -11.64 -2.90 12.56
CA GLU A 54 -11.13 -2.75 11.20
C GLU A 54 -9.89 -3.63 10.98
N ASP A 55 -9.91 -4.36 9.87
CA ASP A 55 -8.83 -5.22 9.41
C ASP A 55 -8.54 -4.97 7.92
N ILE A 56 -7.61 -5.74 7.35
CA ILE A 56 -7.25 -5.61 5.94
C ILE A 56 -8.44 -5.86 5.00
N HIS A 57 -9.33 -6.79 5.34
CA HIS A 57 -10.51 -7.09 4.55
C HIS A 57 -11.48 -5.91 4.54
N SER A 58 -11.81 -5.35 5.71
CA SER A 58 -12.78 -4.27 5.84
C SER A 58 -12.32 -2.98 5.17
N ILE A 59 -11.05 -2.60 5.31
CA ILE A 59 -10.53 -1.38 4.69
C ILE A 59 -10.46 -1.50 3.15
N CYS A 60 -10.05 -2.67 2.64
CA CYS A 60 -10.03 -2.94 1.20
C CYS A 60 -11.44 -2.99 0.61
N MET A 61 -12.37 -3.66 1.31
CA MET A 61 -13.78 -3.74 0.94
C MET A 61 -14.41 -2.34 0.90
N THR A 62 -14.11 -1.50 1.88
CA THR A 62 -14.66 -0.13 1.95
C THR A 62 -14.16 0.75 0.80
N ALA A 63 -12.86 0.72 0.49
CA ALA A 63 -12.31 1.46 -0.64
C ALA A 63 -12.88 0.97 -1.98
N LEU A 64 -12.98 -0.35 -2.17
CA LEU A 64 -13.56 -0.96 -3.37
C LEU A 64 -15.04 -0.60 -3.55
N HIS A 65 -15.85 -0.74 -2.50
CA HIS A 65 -17.27 -0.43 -2.53
C HIS A 65 -17.51 1.04 -2.87
N ARG A 66 -16.77 1.96 -2.22
CA ARG A 66 -16.85 3.40 -2.52
C ARG A 66 -16.47 3.70 -3.98
N LEU A 67 -15.44 3.04 -4.51
CA LEU A 67 -15.05 3.21 -5.92
C LEU A 67 -16.19 2.79 -6.85
N ILE A 68 -16.80 1.63 -6.60
CA ILE A 68 -17.91 1.08 -7.39
C ILE A 68 -19.10 2.03 -7.39
N GLU A 69 -19.55 2.47 -6.21
CA GLU A 69 -20.76 3.28 -6.09
C GLU A 69 -20.58 4.68 -6.67
N LYS A 70 -19.49 5.37 -6.34
CA LYS A 70 -19.27 6.76 -6.79
C LYS A 70 -19.06 6.86 -8.29
N ASN A 71 -18.60 5.79 -8.93
CA ASN A 71 -18.38 5.73 -10.37
C ASN A 71 -19.46 4.93 -11.10
N ASN A 72 -20.49 4.46 -10.39
CA ASN A 72 -21.58 3.63 -10.91
C ASN A 72 -21.06 2.47 -11.78
N ILE A 73 -20.08 1.73 -11.26
CA ILE A 73 -19.40 0.65 -11.97
C ILE A 73 -20.32 -0.58 -12.00
N ASN A 74 -20.63 -1.05 -13.21
CA ASN A 74 -21.24 -2.37 -13.38
C ASN A 74 -20.20 -3.46 -13.07
N LEU A 75 -20.51 -4.36 -12.14
CA LEU A 75 -19.58 -5.40 -11.71
C LEU A 75 -19.26 -6.41 -12.82
N HIS A 76 -20.17 -6.59 -13.79
CA HIS A 76 -19.90 -7.41 -14.98
C HIS A 76 -18.90 -6.77 -15.95
N ASP A 77 -18.63 -5.46 -15.83
CA ASP A 77 -17.61 -4.78 -16.63
C ASP A 77 -16.19 -4.95 -16.07
N ILE A 78 -16.00 -5.75 -15.02
CA ILE A 78 -14.71 -6.02 -14.39
C ILE A 78 -14.26 -7.44 -14.76
N GLY A 79 -13.08 -7.54 -15.37
CA GLY A 79 -12.47 -8.81 -15.78
C GLY A 79 -11.24 -9.19 -14.95
N ARG A 80 -10.69 -8.25 -14.18
CA ARG A 80 -9.59 -8.49 -13.24
C ARG A 80 -9.76 -7.69 -11.96
N LEU A 81 -9.50 -8.32 -10.82
CA LEU A 81 -9.41 -7.72 -9.50
C LEU A 81 -8.16 -8.25 -8.80
N GLU A 82 -7.25 -7.37 -8.42
CA GLU A 82 -5.99 -7.77 -7.77
C GLU A 82 -5.68 -6.89 -6.56
N VAL A 83 -5.18 -7.52 -5.48
CA VAL A 83 -4.86 -6.83 -4.22
C VAL A 83 -3.36 -6.82 -3.98
N GLY A 84 -2.82 -5.65 -3.65
CA GLY A 84 -1.48 -5.50 -3.08
C GLY A 84 -1.57 -5.24 -1.58
N THR A 85 -0.94 -6.07 -0.78
CA THR A 85 -0.92 -5.90 0.69
C THR A 85 0.29 -6.63 1.30
N GLU A 86 0.75 -6.16 2.45
CA GLU A 86 1.68 -6.84 3.35
C GLU A 86 1.08 -7.08 4.75
N THR A 87 -0.22 -6.79 4.95
CA THR A 87 -0.99 -7.15 6.15
C THR A 87 -1.65 -8.51 5.94
N ILE A 88 -0.99 -9.56 6.42
CA ILE A 88 -1.40 -10.95 6.20
C ILE A 88 -2.15 -11.48 7.41
N ILE A 89 -3.44 -11.77 7.24
CA ILE A 89 -4.29 -12.40 8.27
C ILE A 89 -4.62 -13.87 7.96
N ASP A 90 -4.43 -14.30 6.71
CA ASP A 90 -4.49 -15.71 6.30
C ASP A 90 -3.32 -16.00 5.34
N LYS A 91 -2.66 -17.15 5.53
CA LYS A 91 -1.45 -17.53 4.77
C LYS A 91 -1.74 -18.15 3.40
N SER A 92 -2.99 -18.47 3.11
CA SER A 92 -3.44 -19.15 1.89
C SER A 92 -4.58 -18.39 1.22
N LYS A 93 -5.60 -17.99 1.98
CA LYS A 93 -6.78 -17.30 1.48
C LYS A 93 -6.48 -15.83 1.23
N SER A 94 -6.46 -15.46 -0.04
CA SER A 94 -6.29 -14.07 -0.50
C SER A 94 -7.43 -13.14 -0.06
N VAL A 95 -7.09 -11.88 0.23
CA VAL A 95 -8.02 -10.76 0.37
C VAL A 95 -8.90 -10.64 -0.87
N LYS A 96 -8.35 -10.83 -2.07
CA LYS A 96 -9.13 -10.85 -3.32
C LYS A 96 -10.34 -11.77 -3.23
N THR A 97 -10.20 -12.99 -2.71
CA THR A 97 -11.35 -13.91 -2.59
C THR A 97 -12.40 -13.45 -1.58
N TYR A 98 -12.02 -12.66 -0.57
CA TYR A 98 -12.98 -12.00 0.31
C TYR A 98 -13.75 -10.89 -0.43
N LEU A 99 -13.04 -10.07 -1.22
CA LEU A 99 -13.65 -9.00 -2.03
C LEU A 99 -14.61 -9.52 -3.10
N MET A 100 -14.41 -10.75 -3.58
CA MET A 100 -15.33 -11.40 -4.52
C MET A 100 -16.76 -11.56 -3.97
N THR A 101 -17.00 -11.42 -2.67
CA THR A 101 -18.35 -11.43 -2.08
C THR A 101 -19.26 -10.39 -2.77
N LEU A 102 -18.77 -9.17 -3.01
CA LEU A 102 -19.54 -8.12 -3.71
C LEU A 102 -19.95 -8.51 -5.13
N PHE A 103 -19.07 -9.25 -5.81
CA PHE A 103 -19.23 -9.62 -7.21
C PHE A 103 -20.09 -10.88 -7.38
N ALA A 104 -19.87 -11.87 -6.52
CA ALA A 104 -20.58 -13.15 -6.55
C ALA A 104 -22.09 -12.98 -6.31
N GLU A 105 -22.49 -12.05 -5.44
CA GLU A 105 -23.90 -11.70 -5.23
C GLU A 105 -24.62 -11.21 -6.50
N GLN A 106 -23.89 -10.66 -7.46
CA GLN A 106 -24.42 -10.23 -8.75
C GLN A 106 -24.13 -11.22 -9.88
N GLY A 107 -23.54 -12.39 -9.58
CA GLY A 107 -23.16 -13.39 -10.58
C GLY A 107 -21.94 -13.01 -11.42
N ALA A 108 -21.14 -12.02 -11.01
CA ALA A 108 -19.91 -11.61 -11.70
C ALA A 108 -18.69 -12.37 -11.18
N THR A 109 -18.53 -13.65 -11.52
CA THR A 109 -17.51 -14.52 -10.90
C THR A 109 -16.27 -14.78 -11.76
N ASP A 110 -16.37 -14.61 -13.08
CA ASP A 110 -15.25 -14.73 -14.02
C ASP A 110 -14.37 -13.48 -13.98
N ILE A 111 -13.51 -13.40 -12.95
CA ILE A 111 -12.64 -12.25 -12.67
C ILE A 111 -11.24 -12.75 -12.27
N GLU A 112 -10.25 -12.50 -13.13
CA GLU A 112 -8.85 -12.82 -12.88
C GLU A 112 -8.24 -12.03 -11.71
N GLY A 113 -7.03 -12.43 -11.28
CA GLY A 113 -6.27 -11.77 -10.22
C GLY A 113 -6.48 -12.39 -8.84
N ILE A 114 -5.51 -12.14 -7.95
CA ILE A 114 -5.40 -12.65 -6.58
C ILE A 114 -4.71 -11.57 -5.71
N ASP A 115 -3.94 -11.96 -4.69
CA ASP A 115 -3.08 -11.06 -3.94
C ASP A 115 -1.63 -11.13 -4.45
N THR A 116 -0.90 -10.02 -4.38
CA THR A 116 0.54 -9.94 -4.68
C THR A 116 1.28 -9.17 -3.58
N THR A 117 2.36 -9.76 -3.06
CA THR A 117 3.02 -9.24 -1.86
C THR A 117 4.53 -9.15 -2.05
N ASN A 118 5.07 -7.96 -1.79
CA ASN A 118 6.45 -7.74 -1.35
C ASN A 118 6.48 -6.41 -0.60
N ALA A 119 6.27 -6.45 0.73
CA ALA A 119 6.19 -5.26 1.57
C ALA A 119 5.31 -4.16 0.91
N CYS A 120 5.72 -2.89 1.03
CA CYS A 120 5.03 -1.72 0.47
C CYS A 120 4.99 -1.67 -1.08
N TYR A 121 5.57 -2.63 -1.80
CA TYR A 121 5.60 -2.67 -3.27
C TYR A 121 4.37 -3.39 -3.88
N GLY A 122 3.63 -4.19 -3.10
CA GLY A 122 2.53 -5.03 -3.58
C GLY A 122 1.50 -4.30 -4.46
N GLY A 123 1.08 -3.09 -4.06
CA GLY A 123 0.13 -2.29 -4.83
C GLY A 123 0.64 -1.89 -6.22
N THR A 124 1.95 -1.65 -6.36
CA THR A 124 2.59 -1.37 -7.67
C THR A 124 2.74 -2.61 -8.52
N ALA A 125 3.01 -3.76 -7.92
CA ALA A 125 2.97 -5.03 -8.64
C ALA A 125 1.56 -5.28 -9.22
N ALA A 126 0.51 -5.09 -8.40
CA ALA A 126 -0.88 -5.24 -8.82
C ALA A 126 -1.26 -4.26 -9.95
N LEU A 127 -0.83 -2.99 -9.85
CA LEU A 127 -1.02 -2.00 -10.91
C LEU A 127 -0.38 -2.45 -12.23
N PHE A 128 0.87 -2.92 -12.19
CA PHE A 128 1.55 -3.37 -13.39
C PHE A 128 0.92 -4.63 -13.98
N ASN A 129 0.50 -5.58 -13.15
CA ASN A 129 -0.21 -6.77 -13.59
C ASN A 129 -1.53 -6.43 -14.28
N ALA A 130 -2.30 -5.49 -13.73
CA ALA A 130 -3.54 -5.00 -14.33
C ALA A 130 -3.31 -4.31 -15.68
N VAL A 131 -2.32 -3.41 -15.77
CA VAL A 131 -1.99 -2.73 -17.03
C VAL A 131 -1.50 -3.73 -18.08
N ASN A 132 -0.64 -4.68 -17.69
CA ASN A 132 -0.16 -5.72 -18.59
C ASN A 132 -1.31 -6.62 -19.06
N TRP A 133 -2.26 -6.97 -18.19
CA TRP A 133 -3.45 -7.75 -18.55
C TRP A 133 -4.31 -7.02 -19.59
N VAL A 134 -4.57 -5.72 -19.41
CA VAL A 134 -5.29 -4.88 -20.40
C VAL A 134 -4.56 -4.83 -21.73
N GLU A 135 -3.22 -4.80 -21.74
CA GLU A 135 -2.41 -4.80 -22.97
C GLU A 135 -2.19 -6.20 -23.57
N SER A 136 -2.68 -7.27 -22.93
CA SER A 136 -2.40 -8.65 -23.32
C SER A 136 -3.39 -9.21 -24.34
N SER A 137 -3.05 -10.36 -24.95
CA SER A 137 -3.99 -11.14 -25.76
C SER A 137 -5.12 -11.78 -24.95
N SER A 138 -4.99 -11.85 -23.62
CA SER A 138 -6.03 -12.38 -22.72
C SER A 138 -7.03 -11.30 -22.30
N TRP A 139 -6.84 -10.05 -22.71
CA TRP A 139 -7.79 -8.99 -22.43
C TRP A 139 -9.13 -9.26 -23.13
N ASP A 140 -10.21 -9.19 -22.37
CA ASP A 140 -11.57 -9.49 -22.81
C ASP A 140 -12.42 -8.23 -23.03
N GLY A 141 -11.80 -7.04 -23.01
CA GLY A 141 -12.46 -5.75 -23.15
C GLY A 141 -12.98 -5.14 -21.84
N ARG A 142 -12.98 -5.90 -20.73
CA ARG A 142 -13.41 -5.42 -19.41
C ARG A 142 -12.32 -4.59 -18.72
N LYS A 143 -12.69 -3.86 -17.68
CA LYS A 143 -11.76 -3.05 -16.87
C LYS A 143 -11.10 -3.93 -15.81
N ALA A 144 -9.98 -3.47 -15.27
CA ALA A 144 -9.35 -4.08 -14.11
C ALA A 144 -9.51 -3.18 -12.88
N ILE A 145 -9.59 -3.76 -11.69
CA ILE A 145 -9.52 -3.02 -10.42
C ILE A 145 -8.28 -3.50 -9.65
N VAL A 146 -7.54 -2.53 -9.13
CA VAL A 146 -6.39 -2.75 -8.25
C VAL A 146 -6.73 -2.18 -6.88
N VAL A 147 -6.54 -2.95 -5.83
CA VAL A 147 -6.71 -2.49 -4.44
C VAL A 147 -5.37 -2.61 -3.73
N ALA A 148 -4.85 -1.50 -3.19
CA ALA A 148 -3.70 -1.50 -2.31
C ALA A 148 -4.18 -1.15 -0.90
N GLY A 149 -3.90 -1.97 0.10
CA GLY A 149 -4.39 -1.74 1.46
C GLY A 149 -3.47 -2.33 2.50
N ASP A 150 -3.33 -1.63 3.63
CA ASP A 150 -2.49 -2.08 4.73
C ASP A 150 -2.84 -1.40 6.06
N ILE A 151 -2.44 -2.08 7.13
CA ILE A 151 -2.40 -1.59 8.51
C ILE A 151 -0.95 -1.66 8.97
N ALA A 152 -0.28 -0.51 9.05
CA ALA A 152 1.11 -0.38 9.43
C ALA A 152 1.22 -0.13 10.94
N VAL A 153 1.50 -1.19 11.69
CA VAL A 153 1.69 -1.15 13.14
C VAL A 153 3.09 -1.60 13.54
N TYR A 154 3.56 -1.02 14.65
CA TYR A 154 4.86 -1.33 15.24
C TYR A 154 4.71 -1.44 16.77
N GLY A 155 5.56 -2.27 17.38
CA GLY A 155 5.66 -2.36 18.84
C GLY A 155 6.03 -1.02 19.49
N LYS A 156 5.91 -0.93 20.82
CA LYS A 156 6.36 0.24 21.60
C LYS A 156 7.82 0.55 21.24
N GLY A 157 8.13 1.81 20.93
CA GLY A 157 9.46 2.23 20.53
C GLY A 157 9.49 3.22 19.36
N PRO A 158 10.70 3.53 18.83
CA PRO A 158 10.92 4.65 17.91
C PRO A 158 10.26 4.51 16.54
N ALA A 159 9.81 3.31 16.15
CA ALA A 159 9.11 3.08 14.88
C ALA A 159 7.59 3.30 14.97
N ARG A 160 6.99 3.20 16.17
CA ARG A 160 5.55 3.37 16.40
C ARG A 160 4.98 4.66 15.80
N PRO A 161 5.62 5.84 15.90
CA PRO A 161 5.11 7.09 15.34
C PRO A 161 5.10 7.13 13.80
N THR A 162 5.67 6.13 13.14
CA THR A 162 5.68 6.01 11.67
C THR A 162 4.62 5.07 11.13
N GLY A 163 3.73 4.54 11.98
CA GLY A 163 2.59 3.74 11.57
C GLY A 163 1.55 4.51 10.75
N GLY A 164 0.46 3.85 10.43
CA GLY A 164 -0.64 4.39 9.64
C GLY A 164 -1.55 3.28 9.13
N ALA A 165 -2.69 3.63 8.55
CA ALA A 165 -3.57 2.64 7.93
C ALA A 165 -4.41 3.28 6.82
N GLY A 166 -4.71 2.50 5.79
CA GLY A 166 -5.59 2.93 4.71
C GLY A 166 -5.61 1.95 3.54
N ALA A 167 -6.46 2.26 2.57
CA ALA A 167 -6.57 1.55 1.32
C ALA A 167 -6.85 2.50 0.15
N VAL A 168 -6.41 2.11 -1.04
CA VAL A 168 -6.66 2.81 -2.30
C VAL A 168 -7.15 1.79 -3.33
N ALA A 169 -8.30 2.05 -3.94
CA ALA A 169 -8.83 1.28 -5.05
C ALA A 169 -8.71 2.09 -6.35
N MET A 170 -8.18 1.48 -7.41
CA MET A 170 -7.93 2.12 -8.71
C MET A 170 -8.61 1.31 -9.82
N LEU A 171 -9.43 1.97 -10.63
CA LEU A 171 -10.02 1.41 -11.85
C LEU A 171 -9.03 1.62 -13.00
N ILE A 172 -8.66 0.55 -13.69
CA ILE A 172 -7.66 0.54 -14.75
C ILE A 172 -8.33 0.19 -16.09
N GLY A 173 -7.96 0.91 -17.15
CA GLY A 173 -8.44 0.62 -18.50
C GLY A 173 -7.97 1.63 -19.54
N PRO A 174 -8.42 1.49 -20.80
CA PRO A 174 -8.04 2.36 -21.91
C PRO A 174 -8.63 3.77 -21.81
N GLY A 175 -7.98 4.73 -22.47
CA GLY A 175 -8.42 6.13 -22.51
C GLY A 175 -8.48 6.77 -21.12
N ALA A 176 -7.51 6.45 -20.26
CA ALA A 176 -7.44 6.95 -18.89
C ALA A 176 -7.04 8.44 -18.83
N PRO A 177 -7.53 9.21 -17.83
CA PRO A 177 -7.01 10.55 -17.55
C PRO A 177 -5.58 10.53 -16.99
N LEU A 178 -5.18 9.46 -16.30
CA LEU A 178 -3.82 9.24 -15.83
C LEU A 178 -3.21 8.05 -16.57
N VAL A 179 -2.48 8.33 -17.65
CA VAL A 179 -1.94 7.31 -18.56
C VAL A 179 -0.56 6.86 -18.09
N LEU A 180 -0.31 5.56 -17.98
CA LEU A 180 1.04 5.07 -17.69
C LEU A 180 1.94 5.18 -18.93
N ASP A 181 3.20 5.59 -18.73
CA ASP A 181 4.23 5.54 -19.78
C ASP A 181 4.67 4.08 -20.04
N CYS A 182 3.87 3.35 -20.80
CA CYS A 182 4.12 1.95 -21.14
C CYS A 182 5.40 1.81 -22.00
N GLY A 183 6.51 1.44 -21.34
CA GLY A 183 7.84 1.32 -21.94
C GLY A 183 8.95 1.87 -21.03
N VAL A 184 8.59 2.66 -20.01
CA VAL A 184 9.54 3.33 -19.12
C VAL A 184 9.31 2.94 -17.65
N ARG A 185 9.38 1.63 -17.37
CA ARG A 185 9.47 1.09 -16.01
C ARG A 185 10.91 0.73 -15.70
N ALA A 186 11.47 1.22 -14.63
CA ALA A 186 12.85 0.95 -14.21
C ALA A 186 12.86 0.34 -12.82
N SER A 187 13.08 -0.98 -12.77
CA SER A 187 13.02 -1.76 -11.54
C SER A 187 14.40 -2.10 -11.02
N TYR A 188 14.52 -2.14 -9.69
CA TYR A 188 15.67 -2.67 -8.97
C TYR A 188 15.17 -3.57 -7.85
N MET A 189 15.63 -4.82 -7.84
CA MET A 189 15.26 -5.84 -6.87
C MET A 189 16.54 -6.55 -6.42
N THR A 190 16.71 -6.74 -5.13
CA THR A 190 17.87 -7.45 -4.56
C THR A 190 17.48 -8.06 -3.23
N HIS A 191 18.21 -9.08 -2.78
CA HIS A 191 18.02 -9.64 -1.45
C HIS A 191 18.56 -8.70 -0.36
N ALA A 192 17.74 -8.40 0.65
CA ALA A 192 18.08 -7.61 1.83
C ALA A 192 17.19 -7.98 3.03
N TYR A 193 17.72 -7.81 4.24
CA TYR A 193 16.99 -7.96 5.52
C TYR A 193 16.86 -6.60 6.21
N ASP A 194 16.38 -5.59 5.49
CA ASP A 194 16.24 -4.23 6.00
C ASP A 194 14.95 -4.02 6.83
N PHE A 195 13.87 -4.64 6.38
CA PHE A 195 12.60 -4.75 7.10
C PHE A 195 11.88 -6.02 6.60
N TYR A 196 11.41 -6.85 7.53
CA TYR A 196 10.74 -8.12 7.21
C TYR A 196 9.91 -8.62 8.40
N LYS A 197 8.94 -9.49 8.13
CA LYS A 197 8.01 -10.06 9.13
C LYS A 197 8.22 -11.58 9.25
N PRO A 198 9.28 -12.05 9.93
CA PRO A 198 9.57 -13.48 10.04
C PRO A 198 8.71 -14.17 11.11
N ASP A 199 8.27 -13.43 12.12
CA ASP A 199 7.45 -13.95 13.20
C ASP A 199 5.98 -13.92 12.78
N LEU A 200 5.46 -15.07 12.38
CA LEU A 200 4.06 -15.23 11.96
C LEU A 200 3.08 -15.09 13.15
N SER A 201 3.59 -15.08 14.39
CA SER A 201 2.80 -14.86 15.59
C SER A 201 2.71 -13.38 16.00
N SER A 202 3.36 -12.47 15.27
CA SER A 202 3.31 -11.04 15.55
C SER A 202 2.92 -10.25 14.31
N GLU A 203 2.14 -9.18 14.50
CA GLU A 203 1.90 -8.20 13.44
C GLU A 203 3.13 -7.31 13.21
N PHE A 204 4.04 -7.25 14.20
CA PHE A 204 5.17 -6.33 14.18
C PHE A 204 6.33 -6.83 13.31
N PRO A 205 6.92 -5.96 12.50
CA PRO A 205 8.09 -6.29 11.70
C PRO A 205 9.37 -6.26 12.53
N LEU A 206 10.36 -7.03 12.10
CA LEU A 206 11.77 -6.75 12.43
C LEU A 206 12.28 -5.68 11.46
N VAL A 207 12.92 -4.65 12.01
CA VAL A 207 13.42 -3.51 11.23
C VAL A 207 14.83 -3.11 11.66
N ASP A 208 15.74 -3.04 10.69
CA ASP A 208 16.99 -2.31 10.83
C ASP A 208 16.79 -0.91 10.22
N GLY A 209 16.56 0.08 11.09
CA GLY A 209 16.25 1.45 10.68
C GLY A 209 17.36 2.11 9.85
N LYS A 210 18.63 1.76 10.08
CA LYS A 210 19.74 2.31 9.30
C LYS A 210 19.84 1.59 7.96
N LEU A 211 19.75 0.26 7.95
CA LEU A 211 19.81 -0.51 6.72
C LEU A 211 18.63 -0.21 5.79
N SER A 212 17.41 -0.03 6.31
CA SER A 212 16.22 0.35 5.51
C SER A 212 16.37 1.68 4.79
N ILE A 213 16.94 2.70 5.43
CA ILE A 213 17.24 3.98 4.76
C ILE A 213 18.28 3.78 3.66
N LYS A 214 19.35 3.02 3.92
CA LYS A 214 20.38 2.71 2.91
C LYS A 214 19.77 1.97 1.72
N CYS A 215 18.99 0.93 1.96
CA CYS A 215 18.33 0.12 0.94
C CYS A 215 17.37 0.98 0.10
N TYR A 216 16.53 1.80 0.74
CA TYR A 216 15.64 2.73 0.06
C TYR A 216 16.39 3.68 -0.87
N LEU A 217 17.43 4.38 -0.38
CA LEU A 217 18.18 5.36 -1.17
C LEU A 217 18.99 4.68 -2.29
N SER A 218 19.56 3.50 -2.05
CA SER A 218 20.26 2.73 -3.07
C SER A 218 19.31 2.25 -4.17
N ALA A 219 18.10 1.84 -3.82
CA ALA A 219 17.05 1.45 -4.75
C ALA A 219 16.57 2.64 -5.59
N LEU A 220 16.45 3.81 -4.96
CA LEU A 220 16.14 5.07 -5.63
C LEU A 220 17.20 5.44 -6.67
N ASP A 221 18.48 5.39 -6.31
CA ASP A 221 19.59 5.68 -7.22
C ASP A 221 19.56 4.75 -8.45
N ASN A 222 19.41 3.44 -8.23
CA ASN A 222 19.37 2.46 -9.31
C ASN A 222 18.14 2.65 -10.22
N CYS A 223 16.96 2.79 -9.63
CA CYS A 223 15.73 3.00 -10.39
C CYS A 223 15.75 4.32 -11.16
N TYR A 224 16.21 5.41 -10.55
CA TYR A 224 16.24 6.73 -11.18
C TYR A 224 17.20 6.79 -12.37
N ASN A 225 18.42 6.26 -12.22
CA ASN A 225 19.39 6.24 -13.32
C ASN A 225 18.92 5.35 -14.49
N LEU A 226 18.32 4.19 -14.18
CA LEU A 226 17.72 3.32 -15.19
C LEU A 226 16.50 3.98 -15.87
N TYR A 227 15.66 4.67 -15.10
CA TYR A 227 14.50 5.41 -15.60
C TYR A 227 14.94 6.50 -16.57
N CYS A 228 15.89 7.35 -16.17
CA CYS A 228 16.45 8.39 -17.02
C CYS A 228 17.06 7.82 -18.31
N LYS A 229 17.77 6.69 -18.21
CA LYS A 229 18.31 5.98 -19.39
C LYS A 229 17.23 5.48 -20.33
N LYS A 230 16.11 4.95 -19.80
CA LYS A 230 14.96 4.51 -20.61
C LYS A 230 14.22 5.69 -21.22
N MET A 231 13.98 6.75 -20.46
CA MET A 231 13.36 7.99 -20.96
C MET A 231 14.14 8.58 -22.11
N ARG A 232 15.47 8.71 -22.00
CA ARG A 232 16.32 9.25 -23.09
C ARG A 232 16.30 8.44 -24.39
N ARG A 233 15.81 7.20 -24.38
CA ARG A 233 15.59 6.42 -25.62
C ARG A 233 14.33 6.84 -26.37
N ILE A 234 13.36 7.41 -25.66
CA ILE A 234 12.06 7.83 -26.19
C ILE A 234 12.04 9.35 -26.38
N GLU A 235 12.55 10.09 -25.40
CA GLU A 235 12.67 11.54 -25.36
C GLU A 235 14.17 11.90 -25.21
N PRO A 236 14.94 12.05 -26.31
CA PRO A 236 16.40 12.29 -26.25
C PRO A 236 16.80 13.49 -25.40
N ASP A 237 15.95 14.51 -25.33
CA ASP A 237 16.16 15.74 -24.55
C ASP A 237 15.71 15.61 -23.08
N PHE A 238 15.45 14.40 -22.56
CA PHE A 238 15.01 14.20 -21.18
C PHE A 238 16.11 14.58 -20.16
N ARG A 239 15.86 15.64 -19.37
CA ARG A 239 16.80 16.30 -18.44
C ARG A 239 16.62 15.87 -16.97
N GLY A 240 16.22 14.63 -16.73
CA GLY A 240 16.03 14.12 -15.37
C GLY A 240 14.84 14.82 -14.69
N LEU A 241 15.02 15.25 -13.44
CA LEU A 241 13.97 15.84 -12.62
C LEU A 241 13.37 17.11 -13.26
N LEU A 242 14.16 17.86 -14.03
CA LEU A 242 13.69 19.06 -14.72
C LEU A 242 12.68 18.78 -15.85
N SER A 243 12.64 17.54 -16.36
CA SER A 243 11.65 17.09 -17.34
C SER A 243 10.38 16.52 -16.72
N LEU A 244 10.28 16.52 -15.38
CA LEU A 244 9.10 16.08 -14.64
C LEU A 244 8.40 17.26 -13.98
N ASP A 245 7.07 17.26 -14.05
CA ASP A 245 6.24 18.27 -13.37
C ASP A 245 6.00 17.91 -11.91
N GLY A 246 6.02 16.61 -11.57
CA GLY A 246 6.02 16.14 -10.20
C GLY A 246 6.86 14.87 -10.03
N MET A 247 7.39 14.70 -8.83
CA MET A 247 8.15 13.51 -8.43
C MET A 247 7.61 13.00 -7.09
N LEU A 248 6.99 11.82 -7.14
CA LEU A 248 6.25 11.22 -6.05
C LEU A 248 6.97 9.95 -5.57
N PHE A 249 6.83 9.66 -4.29
CA PHE A 249 7.57 8.59 -3.64
C PHE A 249 6.65 7.79 -2.71
N HIS A 250 6.93 6.50 -2.53
CA HIS A 250 6.49 5.80 -1.34
C HIS A 250 6.97 6.59 -0.11
N CYS A 251 6.04 6.91 0.79
CA CYS A 251 6.25 7.81 1.92
C CYS A 251 6.05 7.06 3.25
N PRO A 252 7.12 6.47 3.83
CA PRO A 252 7.06 5.94 5.19
C PRO A 252 6.98 7.08 6.22
N TYR A 253 7.64 8.20 5.95
CA TYR A 253 7.49 9.46 6.68
C TYR A 253 8.02 10.61 5.82
N SER A 254 7.47 11.80 6.02
CA SER A 254 7.67 12.95 5.13
C SER A 254 9.13 13.42 5.01
N LYS A 255 9.93 13.30 6.08
CA LYS A 255 11.36 13.67 6.05
C LYS A 255 12.15 12.80 5.08
N LEU A 256 11.88 11.50 4.99
CA LEU A 256 12.57 10.64 4.03
C LEU A 256 12.28 11.10 2.60
N VAL A 257 11.03 11.46 2.28
CA VAL A 257 10.68 11.95 0.95
C VAL A 257 11.40 13.25 0.58
N GLN A 258 11.57 14.17 1.54
CA GLN A 258 12.38 15.37 1.31
C GLN A 258 13.85 15.01 0.99
N LYS A 259 14.43 14.05 1.72
CA LYS A 259 15.78 13.53 1.45
C LYS A 259 15.85 12.80 0.11
N SER A 260 14.81 12.08 -0.29
CA SER A 260 14.73 11.36 -1.57
C SER A 260 14.79 12.32 -2.76
N LEU A 261 14.08 13.45 -2.73
CA LEU A 261 14.19 14.43 -3.81
C LEU A 261 15.57 15.10 -3.86
N ALA A 262 16.14 15.41 -2.69
CA ALA A 262 17.52 15.88 -2.61
C ALA A 262 18.50 14.86 -3.22
N ARG A 263 18.28 13.55 -2.97
CA ARG A 263 19.05 12.47 -3.56
C ARG A 263 18.90 12.37 -5.08
N VAL A 264 17.69 12.59 -5.61
CA VAL A 264 17.46 12.70 -7.05
C VAL A 264 18.26 13.86 -7.65
N CYS A 265 18.28 15.03 -7.00
CA CYS A 265 19.09 16.17 -7.44
C CYS A 265 20.59 15.85 -7.41
N PHE A 266 21.06 15.06 -6.44
CA PHE A 266 22.44 14.59 -6.40
C PHE A 266 22.77 13.64 -7.55
N ASN A 267 21.84 12.75 -7.93
CA ASN A 267 22.00 11.94 -9.13
C ASN A 267 22.08 12.81 -10.40
N ASP A 268 21.22 13.81 -10.55
CA ASP A 268 21.28 14.73 -11.69
C ASP A 268 22.61 15.51 -11.73
N PHE A 269 23.13 15.94 -10.58
CA PHE A 269 24.44 16.57 -10.47
C PHE A 269 25.57 15.64 -10.94
N LEU A 270 25.59 14.39 -10.47
CA LEU A 270 26.62 13.43 -10.88
C LEU A 270 26.51 13.04 -12.36
N ASN A 271 25.28 12.97 -12.89
CA ASN A 271 25.01 12.69 -14.30
C ASN A 271 25.29 13.88 -15.23
N ALA A 272 25.31 15.11 -14.72
CA ALA A 272 25.65 16.29 -15.49
C ALA A 272 27.13 16.29 -15.88
N SER A 273 27.42 16.76 -17.10
CA SER A 273 28.80 16.95 -17.55
C SER A 273 29.53 17.96 -16.65
N PRO A 274 30.87 17.85 -16.48
CA PRO A 274 31.63 18.77 -15.65
C PRO A 274 31.38 20.26 -15.98
N GLU A 275 31.21 20.59 -17.27
CA GLU A 275 30.93 21.95 -17.75
C GLU A 275 29.53 22.46 -17.35
N GLN A 276 28.56 21.56 -17.18
CA GLN A 276 27.18 21.90 -16.81
C GLN A 276 26.95 21.91 -15.30
N ARG A 277 27.79 21.21 -14.52
CA ARG A 277 27.62 21.09 -13.07
C ARG A 277 27.57 22.44 -12.37
N GLU A 278 28.54 23.32 -12.59
CA GLU A 278 28.54 24.62 -11.92
C GLU A 278 27.39 25.52 -12.39
N LYS A 279 26.95 25.38 -13.65
CA LYS A 279 25.82 26.16 -14.19
C LYS A 279 24.47 25.71 -13.63
N GLN A 280 24.28 24.41 -13.44
CA GLN A 280 23.02 23.84 -12.97
C GLN A 280 22.98 23.72 -11.44
N PHE A 281 24.13 23.50 -10.81
CA PHE A 281 24.29 23.22 -9.38
C PHE A 281 25.38 24.12 -8.77
N PRO A 282 25.17 25.45 -8.75
CA PRO A 282 26.18 26.40 -8.33
C PRO A 282 26.63 26.15 -6.88
N GLY A 283 27.95 26.14 -6.65
CA GLY A 283 28.55 25.92 -5.33
C GLY A 283 28.59 24.46 -4.84
N LEU A 284 28.15 23.49 -5.66
CA LEU A 284 28.15 22.06 -5.29
C LEU A 284 29.31 21.26 -5.90
N SER A 285 30.19 21.91 -6.67
CA SER A 285 31.31 21.25 -7.36
C SER A 285 32.27 20.47 -6.46
N LYS A 286 32.33 20.79 -5.15
CA LYS A 286 33.14 20.05 -4.17
C LYS A 286 32.75 18.56 -4.04
N PHE A 287 31.52 18.19 -4.43
CA PHE A 287 31.03 16.81 -4.39
C PHE A 287 31.29 16.03 -5.69
N SER A 288 31.99 16.62 -6.67
CA SER A 288 32.11 16.07 -8.03
C SER A 288 32.78 14.69 -8.13
N SER A 289 33.63 14.34 -7.16
CA SER A 289 34.35 13.07 -7.09
C SER A 289 33.66 12.02 -6.22
N TYR A 290 32.53 12.37 -5.59
CA TYR A 290 31.84 11.49 -4.66
C TYR A 290 31.09 10.40 -5.42
N LYS A 291 30.99 9.22 -4.80
CA LYS A 291 30.17 8.11 -5.29
C LYS A 291 28.85 8.03 -4.54
N LEU A 292 27.82 7.51 -5.21
CA LEU A 292 26.49 7.36 -4.61
C LEU A 292 26.57 6.42 -3.39
N GLU A 293 27.24 5.28 -3.54
CA GLU A 293 27.32 4.24 -2.52
C GLU A 293 27.99 4.66 -1.20
N ASP A 294 28.83 5.69 -1.25
CA ASP A 294 29.60 6.19 -0.10
C ASP A 294 28.85 7.31 0.66
N THR A 295 27.70 7.76 0.17
CA THR A 295 27.08 9.03 0.60
C THR A 295 25.69 8.90 1.23
N TYR A 296 25.20 7.68 1.46
CA TYR A 296 23.84 7.46 2.00
C TYR A 296 23.60 8.09 3.38
N PHE A 297 24.66 8.32 4.16
CA PHE A 297 24.61 8.96 5.48
C PHE A 297 25.57 10.14 5.60
N ASP A 298 26.06 10.66 4.48
CA ASP A 298 26.92 11.84 4.46
C ASP A 298 26.06 13.09 4.72
N ARG A 299 26.28 13.72 5.88
CA ARG A 299 25.50 14.87 6.33
C ARG A 299 25.78 16.13 5.52
N ASP A 300 26.97 16.26 4.94
CA ASP A 300 27.33 17.43 4.13
C ASP A 300 26.66 17.36 2.77
N VAL A 301 26.64 16.17 2.14
CA VAL A 301 25.88 15.91 0.91
C VAL A 301 24.39 16.11 1.18
N GLU A 302 23.85 15.49 2.24
CA GLU A 302 22.43 15.62 2.60
C GLU A 302 22.04 17.09 2.76
N LYS A 303 22.77 17.85 3.61
CA LYS A 303 22.45 19.25 3.88
C LYS A 303 22.54 20.09 2.61
N ALA A 304 23.60 19.95 1.82
CA ALA A 304 23.81 20.76 0.63
C ALA A 304 22.71 20.52 -0.42
N PHE A 305 22.36 19.26 -0.70
CA PHE A 305 21.33 18.94 -1.68
C PHE A 305 19.91 19.17 -1.17
N MET A 306 19.65 19.06 0.14
CA MET A 306 18.37 19.51 0.72
C MET A 306 18.20 21.02 0.58
N THR A 307 19.24 21.83 0.80
CA THR A 307 19.19 23.28 0.59
C THR A 307 18.97 23.61 -0.88
N TYR A 308 19.75 23.01 -1.79
CA TYR A 308 19.61 23.25 -3.24
C TYR A 308 18.23 22.85 -3.77
N SER A 309 17.72 21.68 -3.35
CA SER A 309 16.46 21.13 -3.86
C SER A 309 15.21 21.73 -3.22
N GLN A 310 15.31 22.68 -2.29
CA GLN A 310 14.16 23.15 -1.52
C GLN A 310 13.02 23.69 -2.39
N ALA A 311 13.32 24.55 -3.38
CA ALA A 311 12.30 25.07 -4.29
C ALA A 311 11.68 23.97 -5.17
N LEU A 312 12.51 23.04 -5.68
CA LEU A 312 12.03 21.88 -6.44
C LEU A 312 11.15 20.97 -5.57
N PHE A 313 11.48 20.82 -4.29
CA PHE A 313 10.67 20.05 -3.34
C PHE A 313 9.32 20.69 -3.12
N ASP A 314 9.28 22.00 -2.85
CA ASP A 314 8.04 22.73 -2.62
C ASP A 314 7.10 22.65 -3.84
N GLU A 315 7.64 22.67 -5.06
CA GLU A 315 6.87 22.60 -6.30
C GLU A 315 6.47 21.17 -6.70
N LYS A 316 7.43 20.25 -6.73
CA LYS A 316 7.29 18.95 -7.43
C LYS A 316 6.93 17.79 -6.51
N THR A 317 7.11 17.91 -5.20
CA THR A 317 6.96 16.76 -4.28
C THR A 317 6.14 17.08 -3.04
N LYS A 318 6.34 18.21 -2.37
CA LYS A 318 5.60 18.59 -1.16
C LYS A 318 4.07 18.50 -1.29
N PRO A 319 3.44 18.84 -2.43
CA PRO A 319 1.99 18.69 -2.56
C PRO A 319 1.52 17.23 -2.46
N SER A 320 2.38 16.24 -2.71
CA SER A 320 2.07 14.82 -2.53
C SER A 320 2.07 14.36 -1.06
N LEU A 321 2.45 15.21 -0.10
CA LEU A 321 2.65 14.77 1.29
C LEU A 321 1.42 14.98 2.19
N TYR A 322 0.33 15.57 1.70
CA TYR A 322 -0.81 15.95 2.53
C TYR A 322 -1.42 14.76 3.29
N ILE A 323 -1.76 13.68 2.59
CA ILE A 323 -2.32 12.47 3.24
C ILE A 323 -1.27 11.81 4.13
N ALA A 324 -0.04 11.63 3.66
CA ALA A 324 1.02 10.99 4.45
C ALA A 324 1.29 11.71 5.79
N LYS A 325 1.26 13.04 5.81
CA LYS A 325 1.41 13.84 7.03
C LYS A 325 0.25 13.69 8.01
N ASN A 326 -0.95 13.42 7.51
CA ASN A 326 -2.17 13.35 8.31
C ASN A 326 -2.60 11.92 8.64
N VAL A 327 -2.14 10.90 7.90
CA VAL A 327 -2.54 9.50 8.10
C VAL A 327 -1.37 8.64 8.55
N GLY A 328 -0.13 9.00 8.20
CA GLY A 328 1.04 8.16 8.46
C GLY A 328 1.37 7.24 7.30
N ASN A 329 2.21 6.23 7.56
CA ASN A 329 2.60 5.25 6.57
C ASN A 329 1.45 4.28 6.33
N MET A 330 0.88 4.28 5.13
CA MET A 330 -0.13 3.29 4.76
C MET A 330 0.48 2.09 4.03
N TYR A 331 1.80 1.86 4.06
CA TYR A 331 2.50 0.82 3.28
C TYR A 331 2.15 0.86 1.78
N THR A 332 1.54 -0.18 1.20
CA THR A 332 1.30 -0.30 -0.25
C THR A 332 0.48 0.85 -0.85
N PRO A 333 -0.58 1.38 -0.21
CA PRO A 333 -1.28 2.57 -0.68
C PRO A 333 -0.54 3.89 -0.49
N SER A 334 0.60 3.94 0.21
CA SER A 334 1.28 5.21 0.53
C SER A 334 1.66 6.05 -0.71
N LEU A 335 2.20 5.42 -1.76
CA LEU A 335 2.52 6.13 -3.02
C LEU A 335 1.26 6.70 -3.68
N TYR A 336 0.16 5.95 -3.66
CA TYR A 336 -1.10 6.33 -4.31
C TYR A 336 -1.88 7.38 -3.51
N GLY A 337 -1.78 7.36 -2.18
CA GLY A 337 -2.19 8.47 -1.33
C GLY A 337 -1.39 9.74 -1.64
N GLY A 338 -0.10 9.60 -1.97
CA GLY A 338 0.70 10.70 -2.46
C GLY A 338 0.23 11.25 -3.81
N LEU A 339 -0.14 10.37 -4.74
CA LEU A 339 -0.74 10.74 -6.02
C LEU A 339 -2.04 11.49 -5.83
N ALA A 340 -2.94 10.98 -5.00
CA ALA A 340 -4.20 11.65 -4.65
C ALA A 340 -3.96 13.05 -4.08
N SER A 341 -3.03 13.18 -3.12
CA SER A 341 -2.67 14.44 -2.48
C SER A 341 -2.17 15.48 -3.49
N TYR A 342 -1.29 15.07 -4.42
CA TYR A 342 -0.76 15.99 -5.41
C TYR A 342 -1.87 16.45 -6.36
N LEU A 343 -2.67 15.52 -6.87
CA LEU A 343 -3.73 15.82 -7.85
C LEU A 343 -4.73 16.86 -7.30
N ILE A 344 -5.20 16.71 -6.07
CA ILE A 344 -6.17 17.66 -5.49
C ILE A 344 -5.55 19.00 -5.07
N SER A 345 -4.21 19.10 -5.02
CA SER A 345 -3.51 20.33 -4.63
C SER A 345 -3.41 21.36 -5.76
N LYS A 346 -3.82 20.98 -6.97
CA LYS A 346 -3.70 21.76 -8.21
C LYS A 346 -5.06 21.84 -8.89
N SER A 347 -5.29 22.93 -9.62
CA SER A 347 -6.47 23.00 -10.50
C SER A 347 -6.28 22.07 -11.72
N PRO A 348 -7.37 21.63 -12.38
CA PRO A 348 -7.26 20.80 -13.57
C PRO A 348 -6.35 21.42 -14.66
N GLU A 349 -6.41 22.75 -14.84
CA GLU A 349 -5.61 23.48 -15.82
C GLU A 349 -4.10 23.38 -15.54
N GLN A 350 -3.71 23.29 -14.27
CA GLN A 350 -2.32 23.14 -13.86
C GLN A 350 -1.80 21.71 -14.04
N LEU A 351 -2.70 20.73 -14.16
CA LEU A 351 -2.39 19.30 -14.23
C LEU A 351 -2.35 18.77 -15.66
N ILE A 352 -3.06 19.39 -16.60
CA ILE A 352 -3.15 18.87 -17.96
C ILE A 352 -1.80 18.83 -18.67
N GLY A 353 -1.56 17.69 -19.36
CA GLY A 353 -0.34 17.45 -20.13
C GLY A 353 0.91 17.24 -19.28
N LYS A 354 0.75 17.21 -17.95
CA LYS A 354 1.86 17.10 -17.00
C LYS A 354 2.34 15.66 -16.88
N LYS A 355 3.66 15.50 -16.71
CA LYS A 355 4.31 14.20 -16.51
C LYS A 355 4.80 14.08 -15.06
N PHE A 356 4.44 12.97 -14.43
CA PHE A 356 4.80 12.67 -13.05
C PHE A 356 5.70 11.44 -12.99
N GLY A 357 6.84 11.54 -12.30
CA GLY A 357 7.63 10.39 -11.89
C GLY A 357 7.13 9.82 -10.57
N LEU A 358 7.07 8.50 -10.46
CA LEU A 358 6.61 7.77 -9.28
C LEU A 358 7.64 6.72 -8.90
N PHE A 359 8.10 6.75 -7.64
CA PHE A 359 8.99 5.77 -7.07
C PHE A 359 8.28 4.91 -6.04
N SER A 360 8.08 3.63 -6.34
CA SER A 360 7.57 2.63 -5.41
C SER A 360 8.71 1.80 -4.84
N TYR A 361 8.67 1.58 -3.53
CA TYR A 361 9.64 0.80 -2.78
C TYR A 361 8.92 -0.13 -1.82
N GLY A 362 9.43 -1.35 -1.68
CA GLY A 362 9.10 -2.27 -0.59
C GLY A 362 10.37 -2.99 -0.16
N SER A 363 10.60 -3.08 1.15
CA SER A 363 11.75 -3.76 1.75
C SER A 363 11.85 -5.25 1.37
N GLY A 364 13.05 -5.82 1.52
CA GLY A 364 13.36 -7.20 1.12
C GLY A 364 14.33 -7.40 -0.06
N LEU A 365 14.48 -6.54 -1.08
CA LEU A 365 13.68 -5.40 -1.50
C LEU A 365 13.26 -5.51 -2.96
N ALA A 366 12.12 -4.89 -3.28
CA ALA A 366 11.64 -4.66 -4.62
C ALA A 366 11.27 -3.19 -4.81
N SER A 367 11.67 -2.61 -5.94
CA SER A 367 11.40 -1.20 -6.24
C SER A 367 11.25 -0.96 -7.73
N THR A 368 10.45 0.04 -8.09
CA THR A 368 10.33 0.51 -9.46
C THR A 368 10.09 2.01 -9.50
N MET A 369 10.81 2.68 -10.39
CA MET A 369 10.43 4.01 -10.87
C MET A 369 9.71 3.92 -12.22
N TYR A 370 8.61 4.64 -12.35
CA TYR A 370 7.80 4.74 -13.57
C TYR A 370 7.20 6.14 -13.68
N SER A 371 6.48 6.42 -14.75
CA SER A 371 5.79 7.70 -14.93
C SER A 371 4.38 7.56 -15.43
N ILE A 372 3.60 8.60 -15.17
CA ILE A 372 2.26 8.81 -15.74
C ILE A 372 2.20 10.18 -16.42
N ASN A 373 1.38 10.29 -17.47
CA ASN A 373 1.00 11.56 -18.06
C ASN A 373 -0.48 11.83 -17.79
N ILE A 374 -0.80 13.09 -17.53
CA ILE A 374 -2.19 13.54 -17.43
C ILE A 374 -2.72 13.90 -18.82
N CYS A 375 -3.92 13.44 -19.14
CA CYS A 375 -4.54 13.68 -20.45
C CYS A 375 -4.79 15.18 -20.72
N ASN A 376 -5.04 15.50 -21.99
CA ASN A 376 -5.27 16.87 -22.46
C ASN A 376 -6.75 17.32 -22.49
N ASP A 377 -7.65 16.57 -21.83
CA ASP A 377 -9.09 16.84 -21.86
C ASP A 377 -9.59 17.70 -20.68
N MET A 378 -9.89 18.97 -20.96
CA MET A 378 -10.45 19.97 -20.02
C MET A 378 -11.99 20.02 -20.00
N SER A 379 -12.71 19.18 -20.75
CA SER A 379 -14.16 19.33 -20.87
C SER A 379 -14.87 19.22 -19.50
N VAL A 380 -15.92 20.01 -19.28
CA VAL A 380 -16.73 19.89 -18.06
C VAL A 380 -17.31 18.48 -18.00
N GLY A 381 -17.06 17.77 -16.91
CA GLY A 381 -17.43 16.37 -16.77
C GLY A 381 -16.45 15.37 -17.40
N SER A 382 -15.26 15.81 -17.81
CA SER A 382 -14.16 14.94 -18.25
C SER A 382 -13.81 13.91 -17.17
N LYS A 383 -13.14 12.83 -17.59
CA LYS A 383 -12.68 11.78 -16.66
C LYS A 383 -11.75 12.35 -15.59
N LEU A 384 -10.91 13.32 -15.95
CA LEU A 384 -10.00 13.99 -15.01
C LEU A 384 -10.79 14.83 -13.99
N ALA A 385 -11.76 15.63 -14.43
CA ALA A 385 -12.57 16.44 -13.51
C ALA A 385 -13.37 15.57 -12.52
N LYS A 386 -13.94 14.46 -13.00
CA LYS A 386 -14.65 13.48 -12.15
C LYS A 386 -13.72 12.85 -11.12
N LEU A 387 -12.54 12.43 -11.54
CA LEU A 387 -11.51 11.88 -10.67
C LEU A 387 -11.13 12.89 -9.57
N LEU A 388 -10.80 14.14 -9.94
CA LEU A 388 -10.41 15.18 -8.99
C LEU A 388 -11.51 15.49 -7.98
N ASN A 389 -12.77 15.57 -8.42
CA ASN A 389 -13.91 15.82 -7.54
C ASN A 389 -14.14 14.67 -6.54
N SER A 390 -14.08 13.42 -6.99
CA SER A 390 -14.20 12.24 -6.13
C SER A 390 -13.08 12.19 -5.08
N LEU A 391 -11.84 12.44 -5.49
CA LEU A 391 -10.69 12.50 -4.59
C LEU A 391 -10.82 13.64 -3.57
N ASN A 392 -11.17 14.84 -4.01
CA ASN A 392 -11.29 16.00 -3.14
C ASN A 392 -12.37 15.78 -2.06
N ALA A 393 -13.51 15.20 -2.43
CA ALA A 393 -14.57 14.85 -1.49
C ALA A 393 -14.09 13.87 -0.41
N THR A 394 -13.35 12.83 -0.80
CA THR A 394 -12.82 11.84 0.15
C THR A 394 -11.72 12.40 1.04
N VAL A 395 -10.77 13.13 0.46
CA VAL A 395 -9.64 13.66 1.22
C VAL A 395 -10.09 14.74 2.21
N SER A 396 -11.19 15.45 1.93
CA SER A 396 -11.81 16.38 2.88
C SER A 396 -12.25 15.71 4.19
N LEU A 397 -12.55 14.40 4.18
CA LEU A 397 -12.90 13.62 5.37
C LEU A 397 -11.74 13.53 6.38
N LEU A 398 -10.50 13.86 6.01
CA LEU A 398 -9.39 13.94 6.97
C LEU A 398 -9.66 14.93 8.10
N ASN A 399 -10.44 15.98 7.83
CA ASN A 399 -10.82 17.00 8.79
C ASN A 399 -11.97 16.56 9.72
N GLU A 400 -12.71 15.53 9.33
CA GLU A 400 -13.85 14.98 10.09
C GLU A 400 -13.42 13.86 11.05
N ARG A 401 -12.15 13.46 11.00
CA ARG A 401 -11.62 12.39 11.87
C ARG A 401 -11.58 12.82 13.33
N GLN A 402 -11.76 11.84 14.21
CA GLN A 402 -11.69 12.01 15.66
C GLN A 402 -10.24 11.90 16.14
N CYS A 403 -9.79 12.92 16.87
CA CYS A 403 -8.54 12.85 17.63
C CYS A 403 -8.71 11.95 18.85
N VAL A 404 -7.77 11.03 19.06
CA VAL A 404 -7.72 10.12 20.20
C VAL A 404 -6.47 10.42 21.03
N GLU A 405 -6.66 10.51 22.35
CA GLU A 405 -5.57 10.73 23.30
C GLU A 405 -4.52 9.60 23.20
N PRO A 406 -3.21 9.91 23.32
CA PRO A 406 -2.14 8.91 23.17
C PRO A 406 -2.26 7.69 24.08
N SER A 407 -2.73 7.86 25.32
CA SER A 407 -2.97 6.75 26.25
C SER A 407 -4.02 5.78 25.73
N LYS A 408 -5.18 6.30 25.31
CA LYS A 408 -6.27 5.52 24.72
C LYS A 408 -5.85 4.88 23.39
N PHE A 409 -5.07 5.58 22.58
CA PHE A 409 -4.46 4.99 21.39
C PHE A 409 -3.58 3.78 21.76
N SER A 410 -2.71 3.92 22.79
CA SER A 410 -1.89 2.80 23.25
C SER A 410 -2.74 1.62 23.74
N ASP A 411 -3.83 1.88 24.46
CA ASP A 411 -4.74 0.82 24.93
C ASP A 411 -5.41 0.07 23.76
N ILE A 412 -5.82 0.81 22.70
CA ILE A 412 -6.41 0.21 21.49
C ILE A 412 -5.36 -0.66 20.77
N MET A 413 -4.11 -0.19 20.66
CA MET A 413 -3.03 -0.97 20.05
C MET A 413 -2.67 -2.21 20.88
N ASP A 414 -2.68 -2.10 22.21
CA ASP A 414 -2.42 -3.21 23.11
C ASP A 414 -3.56 -4.26 23.02
N ASN A 415 -4.83 -3.82 22.92
CA ASN A 415 -5.98 -4.70 22.66
C ASN A 415 -5.84 -5.44 21.31
N ARG A 416 -5.50 -4.72 20.23
CA ARG A 416 -5.25 -5.33 18.91
C ARG A 416 -4.16 -6.40 18.98
N THR A 417 -3.05 -6.08 19.64
CA THR A 417 -1.91 -6.99 19.78
C THR A 417 -2.31 -8.25 20.56
N MET A 418 -3.04 -8.08 21.66
CA MET A 418 -3.51 -9.20 22.49
C MET A 418 -4.46 -10.12 21.74
N ASN A 419 -5.29 -9.58 20.85
CA ASN A 419 -6.35 -10.32 20.15
C ASN A 419 -5.97 -10.79 18.73
N TYR A 420 -4.74 -10.55 18.28
CA TYR A 420 -4.30 -10.84 16.91
C TYR A 420 -4.48 -12.32 16.49
N HIS A 421 -4.40 -13.27 17.45
CA HIS A 421 -4.62 -14.71 17.22
C HIS A 421 -5.85 -15.29 17.92
N THR A 422 -6.73 -14.45 18.47
CA THR A 422 -7.85 -14.94 19.28
C THR A 422 -8.99 -15.42 18.37
N ALA A 423 -9.41 -16.67 18.57
CA ALA A 423 -10.62 -17.23 17.96
C ALA A 423 -11.33 -18.20 18.92
N PRO A 424 -12.67 -18.13 19.07
CA PRO A 424 -13.56 -17.08 18.54
C PRO A 424 -13.32 -15.74 19.25
N TYR A 425 -13.50 -14.63 18.54
CA TYR A 425 -13.35 -13.27 19.08
C TYR A 425 -14.45 -12.37 18.55
N GLN A 426 -14.99 -11.51 19.41
CA GLN A 426 -15.94 -10.48 19.04
C GLN A 426 -15.31 -9.11 19.27
N PRO A 427 -15.16 -8.28 18.21
CA PRO A 427 -14.63 -6.93 18.35
C PRO A 427 -15.42 -6.10 19.37
N SER A 428 -14.69 -5.43 20.25
CA SER A 428 -15.19 -4.68 21.40
C SER A 428 -15.32 -3.17 21.15
N GLY A 429 -14.60 -2.62 20.15
CA GLY A 429 -14.65 -1.20 19.81
C GLY A 429 -16.06 -0.71 19.47
N SER A 430 -16.34 0.60 19.63
CA SER A 430 -17.62 1.16 19.19
C SER A 430 -17.68 1.20 17.66
N ILE A 431 -18.87 0.95 17.10
CA ILE A 431 -19.14 1.13 15.67
C ILE A 431 -19.39 2.59 15.29
N ASP A 432 -19.71 3.44 16.27
CA ASP A 432 -20.05 4.85 16.06
C ASP A 432 -18.84 5.70 15.67
N VAL A 433 -17.64 5.16 15.93
CA VAL A 433 -16.39 5.83 15.54
C VAL A 433 -16.14 5.70 14.05
N LEU A 434 -16.70 4.69 13.37
CA LEU A 434 -16.47 4.45 11.94
C LEU A 434 -17.13 5.56 11.11
N PHE A 435 -16.54 5.89 9.97
CA PHE A 435 -17.21 6.79 9.03
C PHE A 435 -18.60 6.23 8.68
N PRO A 436 -19.67 7.06 8.70
CA PRO A 436 -21.00 6.59 8.35
C PRO A 436 -20.97 5.89 6.99
N ALA A 437 -21.70 4.78 6.89
CA ALA A 437 -22.01 4.17 5.61
C ALA A 437 -22.83 5.12 4.70
N SER A 438 -23.33 6.25 5.23
CA SER A 438 -24.26 7.17 4.59
C SER A 438 -23.67 8.56 4.32
N ASN A 439 -22.95 8.69 3.21
CA ASN A 439 -23.34 9.63 2.13
C ASN A 439 -23.98 8.87 0.94
N LEU A 440 -24.26 7.57 1.12
CA LEU A 440 -25.01 6.70 0.21
C LEU A 440 -26.52 6.85 0.46
N GLN A 441 -27.24 7.43 -0.48
CA GLN A 441 -28.71 7.41 -0.54
C GLN A 441 -29.23 6.00 -0.91
N ARG A 442 -29.00 4.94 -0.11
CA ARG A 442 -29.81 3.69 -0.16
C ARG A 442 -29.88 2.98 1.22
N PRO A 443 -31.01 3.03 1.94
CA PRO A 443 -31.16 2.40 3.26
C PRO A 443 -31.12 0.86 3.27
N LYS A 444 -31.14 0.19 2.11
CA LYS A 444 -31.13 -1.29 2.02
C LYS A 444 -29.77 -1.95 2.29
N ILE A 445 -28.66 -1.21 2.30
CA ILE A 445 -27.30 -1.79 2.42
C ILE A 445 -26.74 -1.66 3.85
N ALA A 446 -27.09 -0.60 4.59
CA ALA A 446 -26.66 -0.42 5.98
C ALA A 446 -27.22 -1.51 6.93
N ALA A 447 -28.45 -2.01 6.67
CA ALA A 447 -29.01 -3.16 7.38
C ALA A 447 -28.27 -4.46 7.03
N LYS A 448 -27.76 -4.59 5.80
CA LYS A 448 -27.02 -5.78 5.33
C LYS A 448 -25.63 -5.88 5.94
N MET A 449 -24.93 -4.76 6.14
CA MET A 449 -23.60 -4.77 6.79
C MET A 449 -23.63 -5.36 8.22
N LYS A 450 -24.74 -5.14 8.95
CA LYS A 450 -24.98 -5.77 10.26
C LYS A 450 -25.22 -7.29 10.15
N PHE A 451 -25.88 -7.72 9.07
CA PHE A 451 -26.11 -9.14 8.76
C PHE A 451 -24.82 -9.86 8.33
N PHE A 452 -23.90 -9.17 7.63
CA PHE A 452 -22.62 -9.73 7.18
C PHE A 452 -21.63 -10.00 8.32
N VAL A 453 -21.60 -9.14 9.34
CA VAL A 453 -20.81 -9.39 10.56
C VAL A 453 -21.34 -10.64 11.28
N ALA A 454 -22.66 -10.85 11.28
CA ALA A 454 -23.29 -12.05 11.85
C ALA A 454 -23.01 -13.32 11.02
N PHE A 455 -23.03 -13.23 9.68
CA PHE A 455 -22.74 -14.36 8.80
C PHE A 455 -21.25 -14.77 8.86
N ALA A 456 -20.33 -13.81 8.94
CA ALA A 456 -18.90 -14.09 9.13
C ALA A 456 -18.63 -14.81 10.46
N ALA A 457 -19.38 -14.47 11.53
CA ALA A 457 -19.32 -15.19 12.80
C ALA A 457 -19.88 -16.63 12.68
N LEU A 458 -20.91 -16.85 11.87
CA LEU A 458 -21.50 -18.17 11.63
C LEU A 458 -20.55 -19.10 10.85
N VAL A 459 -19.86 -18.58 9.83
CA VAL A 459 -18.86 -19.35 9.07
C VAL A 459 -17.67 -19.72 9.97
N ALA A 460 -17.23 -18.81 10.86
CA ALA A 460 -16.19 -19.12 11.84
C ALA A 460 -16.56 -20.27 12.79
N LEU A 461 -17.85 -20.44 13.11
CA LEU A 461 -18.36 -21.58 13.90
C LEU A 461 -18.32 -22.91 13.13
N THR A 462 -18.56 -22.91 11.82
CA THR A 462 -18.54 -24.15 11.01
C THR A 462 -17.15 -24.73 10.78
N VAL A 463 -16.10 -23.89 10.78
CA VAL A 463 -14.70 -24.32 10.60
C VAL A 463 -14.12 -24.90 11.90
N ALA A 464 -14.77 -24.70 13.05
CA ALA A 464 -14.30 -25.14 14.36
C ALA A 464 -14.76 -26.56 14.76
N VAL A 465 -15.48 -27.30 13.90
CA VAL A 465 -15.94 -28.66 14.21
C VAL A 465 -15.00 -29.71 13.57
N PRO A 466 -14.31 -30.55 14.36
CA PRO A 466 -13.52 -31.64 13.81
C PRO A 466 -14.43 -32.69 13.16
N LEU A 467 -14.05 -33.16 11.97
CA LEU A 467 -14.59 -34.35 11.31
C LEU A 467 -14.68 -35.52 12.31
N GLY A 468 -15.91 -35.95 12.63
CA GLY A 468 -16.13 -37.22 13.34
C GLY A 468 -17.16 -37.25 14.48
N LYS A 469 -18.34 -36.62 14.33
CA LYS A 469 -19.54 -36.95 15.13
C LYS A 469 -20.78 -36.98 14.23
N PRO A 470 -21.77 -37.84 14.50
CA PRO A 470 -22.94 -38.01 13.64
C PRO A 470 -23.73 -36.70 13.58
N VAL A 471 -24.20 -36.37 12.37
CA VAL A 471 -25.03 -35.21 12.07
C VAL A 471 -26.21 -35.20 13.03
N ASN A 472 -26.30 -34.16 13.85
CA ASN A 472 -27.39 -33.94 14.78
C ASN A 472 -28.63 -33.54 13.94
N SER A 473 -29.79 -34.10 14.24
CA SER A 473 -31.08 -33.87 13.54
C SER A 473 -31.51 -32.40 13.42
N ASP A 474 -30.83 -31.51 14.14
CA ASP A 474 -31.08 -30.07 14.16
C ASP A 474 -30.48 -29.35 12.94
N LEU A 475 -29.46 -29.90 12.28
CA LEU A 475 -28.87 -29.29 11.07
C LEU A 475 -29.76 -29.47 9.84
N ASP A 476 -30.32 -30.66 9.64
CA ASP A 476 -31.24 -30.96 8.53
C ASP A 476 -32.52 -30.11 8.64
N LEU A 477 -32.97 -29.83 9.86
CA LEU A 477 -34.11 -28.96 10.13
C LEU A 477 -33.78 -27.50 9.75
N LEU A 478 -32.61 -26.99 10.15
CA LEU A 478 -32.16 -25.64 9.80
C LEU A 478 -31.99 -25.46 8.28
N GLU A 479 -31.39 -26.44 7.60
CA GLU A 479 -31.25 -26.42 6.14
C GLU A 479 -32.61 -26.45 5.44
N SER A 480 -33.58 -27.23 5.95
CA SER A 480 -34.93 -27.28 5.38
C SER A 480 -35.72 -25.98 5.55
N ILE A 481 -35.57 -25.29 6.69
CA ILE A 481 -36.20 -23.98 6.95
C ILE A 481 -35.58 -22.91 6.06
N VAL A 482 -34.25 -22.90 5.91
CA VAL A 482 -33.53 -21.97 5.02
C VAL A 482 -33.89 -22.23 3.56
N ALA A 483 -34.02 -23.49 3.14
CA ALA A 483 -34.48 -23.83 1.79
C ALA A 483 -35.93 -23.39 1.54
N ALA A 484 -36.80 -23.48 2.56
CA ALA A 484 -38.18 -23.01 2.47
C ALA A 484 -38.28 -21.48 2.40
N ILE A 485 -37.48 -20.73 3.17
CA ILE A 485 -37.42 -19.25 3.09
C ILE A 485 -36.97 -18.79 1.71
N ASN A 486 -35.97 -19.46 1.13
CA ASN A 486 -35.40 -19.08 -0.17
C ASN A 486 -36.13 -19.68 -1.37
N SER A 487 -37.19 -20.45 -1.16
CA SER A 487 -37.97 -21.01 -2.27
C SER A 487 -38.78 -19.91 -2.95
N PRO A 488 -38.74 -19.80 -4.30
CA PRO A 488 -39.52 -18.83 -5.05
C PRO A 488 -41.04 -19.05 -4.96
N SER A 489 -41.49 -20.18 -4.39
CA SER A 489 -42.89 -20.49 -4.14
C SER A 489 -43.39 -20.07 -2.76
N THR A 490 -42.52 -19.56 -1.88
CA THR A 490 -42.89 -19.17 -0.52
C THR A 490 -43.33 -17.71 -0.50
N ASP A 491 -44.54 -17.45 -0.01
CA ASP A 491 -45.06 -16.10 0.07
C ASP A 491 -44.35 -15.28 1.17
N PRO A 492 -44.32 -13.94 1.06
CA PRO A 492 -43.56 -13.10 1.98
C PRO A 492 -43.98 -13.19 3.45
N ALA A 493 -45.25 -13.49 3.75
CA ALA A 493 -45.72 -13.61 5.13
C ALA A 493 -45.26 -14.95 5.74
N THR A 494 -45.30 -16.02 4.97
CA THR A 494 -44.75 -17.33 5.36
C THR A 494 -43.23 -17.29 5.51
N ALA A 495 -42.51 -16.59 4.62
CA ALA A 495 -41.07 -16.40 4.74
C ALA A 495 -40.70 -15.67 6.03
N ALA A 496 -41.42 -14.59 6.39
CA ALA A 496 -41.20 -13.85 7.63
C ALA A 496 -41.45 -14.71 8.89
N LEU A 497 -42.47 -15.57 8.86
CA LEU A 497 -42.76 -16.49 9.98
C LEU A 497 -41.67 -17.56 10.13
N LEU A 498 -41.15 -18.07 9.02
CA LEU A 498 -40.03 -19.02 9.01
C LEU A 498 -38.73 -18.36 9.46
N GLU A 499 -38.49 -17.10 9.11
CA GLU A 499 -37.36 -16.30 9.61
C GLU A 499 -37.45 -16.10 11.13
N GLU A 500 -38.65 -15.86 11.68
CA GLU A 500 -38.87 -15.74 13.12
C GLU A 500 -38.66 -17.09 13.84
N GLN A 501 -39.14 -18.20 13.26
CA GLN A 501 -38.87 -19.54 13.77
C GLN A 501 -37.37 -19.89 13.74
N LEU A 502 -36.67 -19.52 12.65
CA LEU A 502 -35.23 -19.70 12.52
C LEU A 502 -34.47 -18.91 13.58
N ALA A 503 -34.86 -17.66 13.82
CA ALA A 503 -34.31 -16.83 14.89
C ALA A 503 -34.56 -17.43 16.28
N GLY A 504 -35.75 -17.99 16.51
CA GLY A 504 -36.09 -18.68 17.76
C GLY A 504 -35.22 -19.91 18.03
N ILE A 505 -34.97 -20.73 17.00
CA ILE A 505 -34.09 -21.91 17.10
C ILE A 505 -32.63 -21.47 17.36
N ILE A 506 -32.15 -20.45 16.66
CA ILE A 506 -30.81 -19.89 16.85
C ILE A 506 -30.63 -19.36 18.29
N ASN A 507 -31.64 -18.67 18.83
CA ASN A 507 -31.65 -18.18 20.21
C ASN A 507 -31.77 -19.29 21.25
N ALA A 508 -32.39 -20.43 20.94
CA ALA A 508 -32.45 -21.58 21.84
C ALA A 508 -31.11 -22.33 21.95
N ILE A 509 -30.29 -22.27 20.90
CA ILE A 509 -28.95 -22.91 20.84
C ILE A 509 -27.86 -21.99 21.41
N SER A 510 -28.14 -20.69 21.57
CA SER A 510 -27.21 -19.67 22.07
C SER A 510 -27.87 -18.83 23.17
N PRO A 511 -27.50 -18.94 24.46
CA PRO A 511 -28.01 -18.02 25.46
C PRO A 511 -27.33 -16.65 25.27
N ILE A 512 -27.91 -15.79 24.44
CA ILE A 512 -27.56 -14.38 24.31
C ILE A 512 -28.69 -13.58 24.93
N ASP A 513 -28.42 -12.97 26.09
CA ASP A 513 -29.32 -12.01 26.72
C ASP A 513 -29.08 -10.64 26.07
N VAL A 514 -29.99 -10.25 25.17
CA VAL A 514 -29.97 -8.94 24.53
C VAL A 514 -30.76 -7.98 25.42
N GLY A 515 -30.05 -7.07 26.09
CA GLY A 515 -30.67 -6.06 26.97
C GLY A 515 -31.70 -5.18 26.23
N PRO A 516 -32.68 -4.61 26.95
CA PRO A 516 -33.87 -4.01 26.33
C PRO A 516 -33.56 -2.72 25.59
N VAL A 517 -34.13 -2.60 24.38
CA VAL A 517 -34.16 -1.37 23.60
C VAL A 517 -35.11 -0.38 24.28
N ILE A 518 -34.59 0.77 24.72
CA ILE A 518 -35.41 1.93 25.12
C ILE A 518 -35.72 2.73 23.85
N ILE A 519 -37.00 2.80 23.50
CA ILE A 519 -37.54 3.66 22.43
C ILE A 519 -38.17 4.88 23.11
N PRO A 520 -37.77 6.13 22.81
CA PRO A 520 -38.56 7.29 23.17
C PRO A 520 -39.80 7.37 22.27
N GLU A 521 -40.96 7.50 22.91
CA GLU A 521 -42.29 7.66 22.32
C GLU A 521 -42.49 8.97 21.54
N GLU A 522 -43.36 8.85 20.51
CA GLU A 522 -44.17 9.88 19.83
C GLU A 522 -43.58 10.77 18.71
N ALA A 523 -44.06 10.52 17.48
CA ALA A 523 -45.01 11.42 16.82
C ALA A 523 -45.85 10.65 15.79
N VAL A 524 -47.16 10.54 16.08
CA VAL A 524 -48.19 9.91 15.25
C VAL A 524 -48.57 10.81 14.07
N ILE A 525 -48.43 10.33 12.84
CA ILE A 525 -49.15 10.86 11.68
C ILE A 525 -49.93 9.70 11.04
N GLN A 526 -51.26 9.81 11.02
CA GLN A 526 -52.17 8.84 10.42
C GLN A 526 -52.04 8.86 8.88
N PRO A 527 -52.01 7.71 8.18
CA PRO A 527 -52.11 7.69 6.72
C PRO A 527 -53.59 7.59 6.27
N GLU A 528 -53.98 8.45 5.32
CA GLU A 528 -55.21 8.31 4.54
C GLU A 528 -55.11 7.15 3.53
N PRO A 529 -56.24 6.49 3.18
CA PRO A 529 -56.23 5.27 2.37
C PRO A 529 -56.13 5.56 0.86
N ILE A 530 -55.18 4.91 0.18
CA ILE A 530 -55.13 4.88 -1.29
C ILE A 530 -55.96 3.71 -1.81
N ALA A 531 -56.92 4.03 -2.67
CA ALA A 531 -57.87 3.11 -3.29
C ALA A 531 -57.22 2.22 -4.37
N VAL A 532 -57.62 0.95 -4.39
CA VAL A 532 -57.28 -0.04 -5.42
C VAL A 532 -58.30 0.06 -6.57
N GLY A 533 -57.82 0.23 -7.80
CA GLY A 533 -58.60 0.13 -9.04
C GLY A 533 -58.15 -1.06 -9.91
N PRO A 534 -59.01 -1.61 -10.78
CA PRO A 534 -58.97 -3.02 -11.17
C PRO A 534 -58.14 -3.33 -12.44
N ALA A 535 -57.84 -4.63 -12.56
CA ALA A 535 -57.15 -5.31 -13.64
C ALA A 535 -57.81 -5.16 -15.03
N ILE A 536 -56.98 -5.16 -16.08
CA ILE A 536 -57.40 -5.38 -17.47
C ILE A 536 -56.46 -6.42 -18.09
N VAL A 537 -57.08 -7.48 -18.61
CA VAL A 537 -56.52 -8.58 -19.41
C VAL A 537 -56.60 -8.20 -20.90
N PRO A 538 -55.72 -8.74 -21.76
CA PRO A 538 -56.25 -9.38 -22.98
C PRO A 538 -55.70 -10.80 -23.20
N GLU A 539 -56.62 -11.70 -23.55
CA GLU A 539 -56.41 -13.08 -24.00
C GLU A 539 -56.11 -13.16 -25.52
N ASP A 540 -55.72 -14.38 -25.91
CA ASP A 540 -55.76 -15.01 -27.24
C ASP A 540 -54.55 -14.89 -28.18
N ILE A 541 -53.65 -15.89 -28.13
CA ILE A 541 -53.25 -16.66 -29.34
C ILE A 541 -53.16 -18.16 -29.00
N VAL A 542 -53.84 -18.93 -29.85
CA VAL A 542 -54.13 -20.36 -29.82
C VAL A 542 -52.90 -21.24 -30.08
N ILE A 543 -52.80 -22.33 -29.30
CA ILE A 543 -51.88 -23.47 -29.46
C ILE A 543 -52.45 -24.47 -30.48
N GLN A 544 -51.59 -25.04 -31.34
CA GLN A 544 -51.69 -26.47 -31.69
C GLN A 544 -50.29 -27.13 -31.81
N PRO A 545 -50.16 -28.43 -31.46
CA PRO A 545 -48.89 -29.09 -31.10
C PRO A 545 -48.39 -30.07 -32.16
N GLU A 546 -47.12 -30.53 -32.06
CA GLU A 546 -46.60 -31.89 -32.37
C GLU A 546 -45.04 -31.93 -32.45
N PRO A 547 -44.35 -33.09 -32.33
CA PRO A 547 -44.20 -33.89 -31.11
C PRO A 547 -42.73 -34.24 -30.78
N ILE A 548 -42.50 -34.75 -29.56
CA ILE A 548 -41.22 -35.33 -29.11
C ILE A 548 -41.00 -36.70 -29.78
N SER A 549 -39.75 -37.00 -30.19
CA SER A 549 -39.31 -38.36 -30.49
C SER A 549 -37.91 -38.64 -29.93
N ILE A 550 -37.73 -39.86 -29.43
CA ILE A 550 -36.58 -40.36 -28.63
C ILE A 550 -35.71 -41.29 -29.48
N GLY A 551 -34.38 -41.05 -29.45
CA GLY A 551 -33.28 -42.04 -29.59
C GLY A 551 -32.85 -42.47 -31.03
N PRO A 552 -31.69 -43.17 -31.21
CA PRO A 552 -30.62 -43.54 -30.26
C PRO A 552 -29.19 -43.15 -30.72
N ALA A 553 -28.19 -43.40 -29.86
CA ALA A 553 -26.76 -43.31 -30.14
C ALA A 553 -26.30 -44.25 -31.28
N LEU A 554 -25.25 -43.88 -32.02
CA LEU A 554 -24.27 -44.79 -32.68
C LEU A 554 -23.04 -44.01 -33.23
N VAL A 555 -21.88 -44.67 -33.11
CA VAL A 555 -20.48 -44.38 -33.49
C VAL A 555 -20.07 -45.51 -34.49
N PRO A 556 -18.90 -45.62 -35.19
CA PRO A 556 -17.89 -44.75 -35.83
C PRO A 556 -17.77 -45.07 -37.38
N PRO A 557 -16.63 -45.05 -38.15
CA PRO A 557 -15.30 -45.67 -37.89
C PRO A 557 -14.03 -44.83 -38.20
N LYS A 558 -12.94 -45.22 -37.50
CA LYS A 558 -11.51 -45.02 -37.83
C LYS A 558 -11.13 -45.64 -39.18
N PRO A 559 -9.92 -45.32 -39.68
CA PRO A 559 -9.01 -46.33 -40.22
C PRO A 559 -7.87 -46.62 -39.24
N ASP A 560 -7.69 -47.90 -38.94
CA ASP A 560 -6.58 -48.49 -38.19
C ASP A 560 -5.30 -48.59 -39.04
N GLY A 561 -4.17 -48.71 -38.34
CA GLY A 561 -3.14 -49.67 -38.75
C GLY A 561 -1.70 -49.30 -38.43
N GLY A 562 -1.19 -49.79 -37.30
CA GLY A 562 0.24 -50.14 -37.17
C GLY A 562 0.92 -49.77 -35.85
N ALA A 563 0.70 -50.55 -34.80
CA ALA A 563 1.51 -50.53 -33.57
C ALA A 563 2.71 -51.47 -33.70
N VAL A 564 3.89 -51.06 -33.20
CA VAL A 564 4.91 -51.96 -32.64
C VAL A 564 5.45 -51.36 -31.35
N VAL A 565 5.58 -52.22 -30.36
CA VAL A 565 5.82 -52.01 -28.93
C VAL A 565 7.34 -51.93 -28.66
N GLY A 566 7.76 -51.04 -27.74
CA GLY A 566 9.10 -51.06 -27.13
C GLY A 566 9.32 -49.93 -26.13
N PRO A 567 9.94 -50.18 -24.95
CA PRO A 567 10.00 -49.23 -23.83
C PRO A 567 11.11 -48.20 -24.06
N VAL A 568 10.83 -46.91 -23.86
CA VAL A 568 11.85 -45.86 -23.92
C VAL A 568 12.29 -45.49 -22.50
N VAL A 569 13.48 -45.98 -22.18
CA VAL A 569 14.29 -45.74 -20.98
C VAL A 569 14.93 -44.34 -21.08
N PRO A 570 15.07 -43.59 -19.97
CA PRO A 570 15.78 -42.32 -19.95
C PRO A 570 17.26 -42.48 -20.29
N SER A 571 17.81 -41.52 -21.03
CA SER A 571 19.20 -41.55 -21.53
C SER A 571 20.24 -41.49 -20.39
N PRO A 572 21.41 -42.16 -20.54
CA PRO A 572 22.30 -42.44 -19.42
C PRO A 572 23.27 -41.30 -19.10
N VAL A 573 23.39 -41.04 -17.80
CA VAL A 573 24.53 -40.38 -17.15
C VAL A 573 25.72 -41.34 -17.20
N VAL A 574 26.84 -40.91 -17.76
CA VAL A 574 28.09 -41.66 -17.70
C VAL A 574 28.81 -41.30 -16.40
N VAL A 575 28.75 -42.22 -15.44
CA VAL A 575 29.60 -42.25 -14.24
C VAL A 575 30.78 -43.16 -14.56
N GLY A 576 31.99 -42.61 -14.54
CA GLY A 576 33.24 -43.36 -14.56
C GLY A 576 33.78 -43.54 -13.14
N ASP A 577 34.33 -44.72 -12.86
CA ASP A 577 34.68 -45.23 -11.54
C ASP A 577 35.68 -44.38 -10.72
N ILE A 578 35.42 -44.34 -9.41
CA ILE A 578 36.24 -43.74 -8.35
C ILE A 578 37.06 -44.84 -7.67
N PRO A 579 38.39 -44.69 -7.55
CA PRO A 579 39.16 -45.35 -6.49
C PRO A 579 39.15 -44.50 -5.22
N ALA A 580 38.91 -45.17 -4.09
CA ALA A 580 38.81 -44.62 -2.75
C ALA A 580 40.04 -43.83 -2.28
N GLY A 581 39.81 -42.78 -1.47
CA GLY A 581 40.84 -42.24 -0.59
C GLY A 581 40.68 -40.77 -0.20
N THR A 582 40.18 -40.56 1.03
CA THR A 582 40.55 -39.49 1.98
C THR A 582 40.30 -38.00 1.63
N SER A 583 39.48 -37.38 2.48
CA SER A 583 39.31 -35.93 2.72
C SER A 583 40.66 -35.20 2.86
N PRO A 584 40.79 -33.89 2.51
CA PRO A 584 40.52 -32.85 3.51
C PRO A 584 39.96 -31.50 2.98
N LEU A 585 39.47 -30.71 3.94
CA LEU A 585 39.35 -29.24 3.97
C LEU A 585 40.46 -28.50 3.20
N VAL A 586 40.16 -27.32 2.63
CA VAL A 586 40.94 -26.06 2.78
C VAL A 586 40.27 -24.88 2.04
N GLN A 587 40.13 -23.79 2.81
CA GLN A 587 40.26 -22.35 2.55
C GLN A 587 40.32 -21.85 1.09
N ILE A 588 39.50 -20.83 0.78
CA ILE A 588 39.73 -19.94 -0.37
C ILE A 588 40.56 -18.74 0.10
N ILE A 589 41.73 -18.65 -0.54
CA ILE A 589 42.76 -17.64 -0.43
C ILE A 589 42.38 -16.38 -1.22
N VAL A 590 42.64 -15.23 -0.62
CA VAL A 590 42.60 -13.89 -1.23
C VAL A 590 43.84 -13.73 -2.11
N ASN A 591 43.65 -13.48 -3.40
CA ASN A 591 44.75 -13.13 -4.31
C ASN A 591 45.05 -11.62 -4.24
N VAL A 592 46.19 -11.30 -3.62
CA VAL A 592 46.90 -10.03 -3.77
C VAL A 592 48.10 -10.31 -4.68
N ASN A 593 48.28 -9.51 -5.74
CA ASN A 593 49.51 -9.51 -6.54
C ASN A 593 50.29 -8.22 -6.27
N ASP A 594 51.57 -8.43 -5.98
CA ASP A 594 52.61 -7.49 -5.57
C ASP A 594 53.03 -6.46 -6.62
N ALA A 595 53.51 -5.30 -6.14
CA ALA A 595 54.66 -4.62 -6.72
C ALA A 595 55.46 -3.82 -5.65
N ALA A 596 56.74 -4.19 -5.56
CA ALA A 596 57.96 -3.73 -4.87
C ALA A 596 58.10 -2.29 -4.27
N PRO A 597 59.09 -2.09 -3.35
CA PRO A 597 59.18 -0.95 -2.43
C PRO A 597 60.04 0.21 -2.96
N VAL A 598 59.72 1.45 -2.55
CA VAL A 598 60.59 2.62 -2.74
C VAL A 598 60.76 3.36 -1.41
N GLU A 599 62.01 3.60 -1.06
CA GLU A 599 62.51 4.23 0.16
C GLU A 599 62.05 5.68 0.34
N ALA A 600 61.82 6.06 1.60
CA ALA A 600 61.51 7.43 2.02
C ALA A 600 62.78 8.17 2.48
N ALA A 601 62.93 9.42 2.03
CA ALA A 601 63.79 10.43 2.64
C ALA A 601 63.05 11.79 2.68
N PRO A 602 63.32 12.65 3.67
CA PRO A 602 62.39 13.69 4.12
C PRO A 602 62.53 14.98 3.30
N VAL A 603 61.41 15.66 3.00
CA VAL A 603 61.43 16.99 2.40
C VAL A 603 60.81 18.02 3.34
N ILE A 604 61.59 19.08 3.51
CA ILE A 604 61.49 20.20 4.44
C ILE A 604 60.47 21.23 3.94
N VAL A 605 59.68 21.76 4.88
CA VAL A 605 58.72 22.86 4.73
C VAL A 605 59.43 24.20 4.45
N ARG A 606 58.93 24.99 3.49
CA ARG A 606 59.02 26.47 3.50
C ARG A 606 57.73 27.10 2.90
N PRO A 607 57.16 28.16 3.52
CA PRO A 607 55.96 28.85 3.04
C PRO A 607 56.32 30.08 2.18
N GLU A 608 55.42 30.50 1.28
CA GLU A 608 55.28 31.89 0.75
C GLU A 608 54.22 31.94 -0.39
N PRO A 609 53.65 33.10 -0.76
CA PRO A 609 53.09 34.18 0.06
C PRO A 609 51.64 34.53 -0.34
N VAL A 610 50.98 35.28 0.56
CA VAL A 610 49.64 35.88 0.41
C VAL A 610 49.65 36.97 -0.68
N ALA A 611 48.75 36.89 -1.64
CA ALA A 611 48.46 37.96 -2.59
C ALA A 611 47.20 38.73 -2.14
N THR A 612 47.38 40.01 -1.85
CA THR A 612 46.33 41.00 -1.62
C THR A 612 45.79 41.49 -2.96
N LEU A 613 44.46 41.62 -3.09
CA LEU A 613 43.83 42.35 -4.19
C LEU A 613 42.96 43.49 -3.64
N PRO A 614 42.84 44.61 -4.37
CA PRO A 614 42.48 45.91 -3.80
C PRO A 614 40.98 46.13 -3.66
N ILE A 615 40.69 47.00 -2.69
CA ILE A 615 39.42 47.66 -2.37
C ILE A 615 38.91 48.44 -3.60
N VAL A 616 37.64 48.24 -3.96
CA VAL A 616 36.92 49.12 -4.89
C VAL A 616 35.82 49.86 -4.12
N ASP A 617 35.77 51.15 -4.37
CA ASP A 617 35.05 52.19 -3.64
C ASP A 617 33.59 52.35 -4.13
N ARG A 618 32.70 52.47 -3.14
CA ARG A 618 31.39 53.18 -3.06
C ARG A 618 30.10 52.73 -3.78
N PRO A 619 28.94 52.87 -3.08
CA PRO A 619 27.58 52.49 -3.53
C PRO A 619 26.69 53.70 -3.91
N THR A 620 25.49 53.46 -4.45
CA THR A 620 24.22 54.23 -4.24
C THR A 620 23.08 53.69 -5.15
N PRO A 621 21.78 53.98 -4.90
CA PRO A 621 21.06 54.18 -3.63
C PRO A 621 19.80 53.29 -3.48
N VAL A 622 19.34 53.17 -2.23
CA VAL A 622 18.13 52.48 -1.77
C VAL A 622 16.86 53.27 -2.12
N GLN A 623 15.79 52.56 -2.53
CA GLN A 623 14.42 53.07 -2.57
C GLN A 623 13.74 52.88 -1.20
N VAL A 624 13.11 53.96 -0.73
CA VAL A 624 12.29 54.05 0.48
C VAL A 624 10.89 53.52 0.20
N VAL A 625 10.36 52.64 1.06
CA VAL A 625 8.91 52.55 1.29
C VAL A 625 8.68 52.30 2.78
N ASP A 626 7.99 53.24 3.42
CA ASP A 626 7.56 53.22 4.82
C ASP A 626 6.43 52.21 5.06
N ALA A 627 6.51 51.47 6.18
CA ALA A 627 5.42 51.24 7.13
C ALA A 627 5.91 50.38 8.32
N ALA A 628 5.91 50.96 9.52
CA ALA A 628 6.11 50.26 10.78
C ALA A 628 4.78 49.71 11.34
N PRO A 629 4.83 48.65 12.17
CA PRO A 629 4.32 48.82 13.53
C PRO A 629 5.22 48.22 14.64
N GLU A 630 5.38 49.05 15.67
CA GLU A 630 5.62 48.88 17.13
C GLU A 630 6.60 47.85 17.75
N PRO A 631 7.25 48.21 18.89
CA PRO A 631 8.52 47.64 19.31
C PRO A 631 8.37 46.41 20.24
N VAL A 632 9.17 45.38 19.99
CA VAL A 632 9.39 44.28 20.93
C VAL A 632 10.54 44.65 21.85
N HIS A 633 10.30 44.57 23.17
CA HIS A 633 11.32 44.72 24.21
C HIS A 633 12.44 43.68 24.03
N ILE A 634 13.67 44.16 23.87
CA ILE A 634 14.89 43.33 23.93
C ILE A 634 15.22 43.15 25.41
N VAL A 635 15.22 41.90 25.87
CA VAL A 635 15.87 41.50 27.13
C VAL A 635 17.25 40.99 26.74
N ASP A 636 18.26 41.81 26.95
CA ASP A 636 19.68 41.42 26.88
C ASP A 636 20.02 40.66 28.16
N GLU A 637 19.97 39.33 28.12
CA GLU A 637 20.75 38.48 29.03
C GLU A 637 21.05 37.15 28.34
N ALA A 638 22.30 36.97 27.93
CA ALA A 638 22.80 35.70 27.43
C ALA A 638 22.93 34.70 28.60
N PRO A 639 22.38 33.48 28.51
CA PRO A 639 22.67 32.47 29.52
C PRO A 639 24.15 32.04 29.42
N GLU A 640 24.83 32.04 30.57
CA GLU A 640 26.22 31.59 30.69
C GLU A 640 26.42 30.16 30.13
N PRO A 641 27.59 29.85 29.55
CA PRO A 641 27.87 28.52 29.03
C PRO A 641 27.94 27.50 30.16
N VAL A 642 27.05 26.50 30.11
CA VAL A 642 27.09 25.33 30.99
C VAL A 642 28.40 24.58 30.75
N GLN A 643 29.25 24.51 31.78
CA GLN A 643 30.41 23.62 31.79
C GLN A 643 29.93 22.16 31.84
N VAL A 644 30.23 21.42 30.78
CA VAL A 644 30.10 19.96 30.76
C VAL A 644 31.21 19.38 31.63
N VAL A 645 30.86 18.84 32.78
CA VAL A 645 31.78 18.02 33.59
C VAL A 645 31.85 16.65 32.91
N GLU A 646 33.01 16.31 32.33
CA GLU A 646 33.30 14.95 31.89
C GLU A 646 33.34 14.02 33.10
N VAL A 647 32.32 13.17 33.23
CA VAL A 647 32.35 12.04 34.16
C VAL A 647 33.08 10.89 33.48
N ALA A 648 34.21 10.48 34.05
CA ALA A 648 34.97 9.32 33.59
C ALA A 648 34.08 8.05 33.61
N PRO A 649 34.18 7.17 32.60
CA PRO A 649 33.36 5.97 32.54
C PRO A 649 33.70 5.01 33.68
N VAL A 650 32.65 4.52 34.35
CA VAL A 650 32.74 3.42 35.33
C VAL A 650 33.11 2.14 34.55
N PRO A 651 34.14 1.37 34.98
CA PRO A 651 34.47 0.11 34.32
C PRO A 651 33.34 -0.90 34.50
N VAL A 652 32.81 -1.39 33.39
CA VAL A 652 31.78 -2.44 33.35
C VAL A 652 32.48 -3.79 33.56
N GLU A 653 32.06 -4.56 34.56
CA GLU A 653 32.52 -5.94 34.75
C GLU A 653 32.09 -6.81 33.54
N PRO A 654 32.97 -7.71 33.06
CA PRO A 654 32.64 -8.57 31.94
C PRO A 654 31.51 -9.53 32.29
N VAL A 655 30.41 -9.45 31.54
CA VAL A 655 29.34 -10.45 31.55
C VAL A 655 29.92 -11.77 31.04
N GLN A 656 29.96 -12.80 31.90
CA GLN A 656 30.25 -14.17 31.49
C GLN A 656 29.08 -14.68 30.63
N ILE A 657 29.28 -14.67 29.31
CA ILE A 657 28.40 -15.35 28.37
C ILE A 657 28.66 -16.85 28.50
N GLY A 658 27.67 -17.59 28.99
CA GLY A 658 27.69 -19.05 29.01
C GLY A 658 27.86 -19.63 27.61
N VAL A 659 28.55 -20.76 27.50
CA VAL A 659 28.79 -21.47 26.24
C VAL A 659 27.45 -21.76 25.55
N PRO A 660 27.30 -21.49 24.24
CA PRO A 660 26.08 -21.80 23.52
C PRO A 660 25.82 -23.31 23.53
N VAL A 661 24.63 -23.72 23.99
CA VAL A 661 24.13 -25.09 23.79
C VAL A 661 23.68 -25.19 22.34
N LEU A 662 24.38 -26.01 21.55
CA LEU A 662 23.94 -26.36 20.20
C LEU A 662 22.61 -27.11 20.28
N PRO A 663 21.61 -26.80 19.42
CA PRO A 663 20.40 -27.60 19.33
C PRO A 663 20.74 -29.04 18.90
N GLU A 664 20.07 -30.01 19.50
CA GLU A 664 20.16 -31.42 19.09
C GLU A 664 19.78 -31.59 17.62
N ALA A 665 20.38 -32.60 16.98
CA ALA A 665 20.21 -32.89 15.57
C ALA A 665 18.73 -33.06 15.18
N ALA A 666 18.38 -32.54 14.01
CA ALA A 666 17.05 -32.67 13.43
C ALA A 666 16.61 -34.14 13.38
N VAL A 667 15.41 -34.41 13.91
CA VAL A 667 14.74 -35.70 13.75
C VAL A 667 14.45 -35.90 12.27
N VAL A 668 15.11 -36.88 11.65
CA VAL A 668 14.82 -37.32 10.29
C VAL A 668 13.49 -38.07 10.31
N LEU A 669 12.50 -37.56 9.58
CA LEU A 669 11.21 -38.24 9.40
C LEU A 669 11.41 -39.52 8.57
N PRO A 670 10.65 -40.60 8.85
CA PRO A 670 10.74 -41.85 8.10
C PRO A 670 10.42 -41.64 6.61
N GLU A 671 11.15 -42.37 5.76
CA GLU A 671 11.05 -42.36 4.29
C GLU A 671 9.66 -42.72 3.73
N GLN A 672 8.72 -43.12 4.58
CA GLN A 672 7.34 -43.48 4.22
C GLN A 672 6.40 -42.26 4.14
N LEU A 673 6.89 -41.05 4.43
CA LEU A 673 6.13 -39.79 4.39
C LEU A 673 6.67 -38.77 3.36
N ASN A 674 7.60 -39.17 2.48
CA ASN A 674 7.89 -38.51 1.21
C ASN A 674 7.21 -39.27 0.07
#